data_AF-A0A953Q2U7-F1
#
_entry.id   AF-A0A953Q2U7-F1
#
_cell.length_a   1.000
_cell.length_b   1.000
_cell.length_c   1.000
_cell.angle_alpha   90.00
_cell.angle_beta   90.00
_cell.angle_gamma   90.00
#
_symmetry.space_group_name_H-M   'P 1'
#
loop_
_entity.id
_entity.type
_entity.pdbx_description
1 polymer ?
#
loop_
_entity_poly.entity_id
_entity_poly.type
_entity_poly.pdbx_seq_one_letter_code
_entity_poly.pdbx_strand_id
1 'polypeptide(L)'
;MIASPKPPFLVRLAQRWMSILFWLLVLAAAGWFWRYRIAPKIENRLYARAVRQYQADDFTSAARSLDLANRLVPNDLRVVILRGWCYWRLSDIPHTETSFTHALRIDPNSDEAGIGLANALIAQGKHETALPLLSDLARRHLTNKTIEMSLARTYVERGQNQKAAETYRTFLGYDNDDEARREFLGLYGFPEYRPDLPLTFSPRPRPAETQLDFRTRGNYFQIPVRGQWKNFYVVGVNIGPARPGEFPSTASREFDTYLKWFQQIGQMNSNTVRTYTILPPAFYQALLAYNQTAAQPLYLIQEVWIADDAENLYDPGMERGFRQEVYYTVDLLHGQGDVPFRRGHNFGIYTADVSHYVLGLAVGREIDPKVVQITNADNPARTFYLGSYISLPKGNPTEAWLAAMCDLAVRYEIEKYNAQRPITIVNWPPLDPLTHPTEATYKEELEFRRKRGENITQVVPRFMNDADVVSVDIKNFATSAQFQGGLFALFHIYQHWPDFLFTEPSYAEARDAQGPNRYLGYLQALKKAYPNFPLFVGEYGLATSLAPAHLHPQGWNNGGLSERQQADLLVRFTQNIRDTGYAGSIVFEWQDEWFKHVADPFTAPLEKPWDRNPLWMNALDPEKGFGIVGYEPVYPVPLLRGQPSDWQDAKAVYPPGAGAAGPTGISSALRAIYATSDFEFLYLRLDVQPGDLDWSKWNYWIALNTLPGESGAQDIAGLGVSLKTGANFLIQLSGTASSRILIAENYNPNGLFSLPGRPDLKRIWRKQGLEIGLATSSSFEDILTEANMPRFARDGRAFPPLNYDRSPLPYGTADRNSPDYSSLALWHADAQSGMIELRIPWGLLYFTDPSALQVFGGTDAKSDPVSRSTKGISIAAFALQLPEPGQKKARVVKASLPPLREGVIRETPAVYTWQRWDQVWAQPYFKESYEALKAAFQKMVKTPLGARR
;
A
#
# COMPACT_ATOMS: atom_id res chain seq x y z
N MET A 1 -96.73 25.62 41.13
CA MET A 1 -95.28 25.68 41.36
C MET A 1 -94.95 24.96 42.65
N ILE A 2 -94.53 23.70 42.61
CA ILE A 2 -93.81 23.05 43.71
C ILE A 2 -92.76 22.16 43.05
N ALA A 3 -91.49 22.52 43.25
CA ALA A 3 -90.34 21.83 42.71
C ALA A 3 -90.20 20.45 43.36
N SER A 4 -89.99 19.42 42.56
CA SER A 4 -89.60 18.09 43.04
C SER A 4 -88.31 18.20 43.87
N PRO A 5 -88.24 17.57 45.05
CA PRO A 5 -87.10 17.71 45.95
C PRO A 5 -85.82 17.21 45.27
N LYS A 6 -84.84 18.10 45.19
CA LYS A 6 -83.47 17.77 44.79
C LYS A 6 -82.92 16.71 45.77
N PRO A 7 -82.43 15.55 45.30
CA PRO A 7 -81.90 14.52 46.19
C PRO A 7 -80.74 15.06 47.06
N PRO A 8 -80.61 14.59 48.33
CA PRO A 8 -79.66 15.12 49.31
C PRO A 8 -78.21 15.06 48.81
N PHE A 9 -77.36 16.00 49.26
CA PHE A 9 -75.98 16.20 48.79
C PHE A 9 -75.14 14.91 48.76
N LEU A 10 -75.28 14.06 49.80
CA LEU A 10 -74.59 12.77 49.89
C LEU A 10 -74.99 11.78 48.77
N VAL A 11 -76.24 11.82 48.29
CA VAL A 11 -76.72 10.97 47.19
C VAL A 11 -76.17 11.46 45.84
N ARG A 12 -76.06 12.78 45.62
CA ARG A 12 -75.45 13.33 44.40
C ARG A 12 -73.94 13.10 44.36
N LEU A 13 -73.27 13.15 45.51
CA LEU A 13 -71.85 12.85 45.65
C LEU A 13 -71.61 11.35 45.40
N ALA A 14 -72.41 10.46 45.99
CA ALA A 14 -72.36 9.02 45.74
C ALA A 14 -72.67 8.65 44.27
N GLN A 15 -73.66 9.31 43.64
CA GLN A 15 -73.96 9.12 42.21
C GLN A 15 -72.84 9.60 41.28
N ARG A 16 -72.16 10.70 41.62
CA ARG A 16 -70.96 11.15 40.89
C ARG A 16 -69.78 10.20 41.08
N TRP A 17 -69.54 9.70 42.29
CA TRP A 17 -68.48 8.72 42.53
C TRP A 17 -68.79 7.38 41.85
N MET A 18 -70.03 6.90 41.87
CA MET A 18 -70.44 5.70 41.14
C MET A 18 -70.36 5.86 39.63
N SER A 19 -70.68 7.04 39.07
CA SER A 19 -70.52 7.28 37.63
C SER A 19 -69.04 7.36 37.23
N ILE A 20 -68.19 7.98 38.06
CA ILE A 20 -66.73 7.96 37.85
C ILE A 20 -66.20 6.54 37.95
N LEU A 21 -66.60 5.75 38.96
CA LEU A 21 -66.17 4.36 39.12
C LEU A 21 -66.65 3.49 37.94
N PHE A 22 -67.88 3.70 37.47
CA PHE A 22 -68.42 3.02 36.30
C PHE A 22 -67.63 3.35 35.03
N TRP A 23 -67.34 4.62 34.78
CA TRP A 23 -66.52 5.01 33.62
C TRP A 23 -65.07 4.55 33.74
N LEU A 24 -64.50 4.52 34.94
CA LEU A 24 -63.19 3.91 35.18
C LEU A 24 -63.20 2.40 34.90
N LEU A 25 -64.26 1.69 35.30
CA LEU A 25 -64.44 0.26 34.98
C LEU A 25 -64.67 0.04 33.48
N VAL A 26 -65.42 0.90 32.79
CA VAL A 26 -65.62 0.84 31.33
C VAL A 26 -64.31 1.12 30.60
N LEU A 27 -63.53 2.12 31.02
CA LEU A 27 -62.22 2.43 30.45
C LEU A 27 -61.21 1.31 30.74
N ALA A 28 -61.25 0.71 31.93
CA ALA A 28 -60.45 -0.45 32.28
C ALA A 28 -60.84 -1.68 31.43
N ALA A 29 -62.15 -1.92 31.23
CA ALA A 29 -62.66 -3.00 30.40
C ALA A 29 -62.35 -2.78 28.90
N ALA A 30 -62.46 -1.55 28.41
CA ALA A 30 -62.09 -1.18 27.04
C ALA A 30 -60.57 -1.28 26.82
N GLY A 31 -59.77 -0.82 27.78
CA GLY A 31 -58.31 -0.97 27.76
C GLY A 31 -57.89 -2.44 27.82
N TRP A 32 -58.56 -3.24 28.65
CA TRP A 32 -58.38 -4.69 28.71
C TRP A 32 -58.75 -5.35 27.36
N PHE A 33 -59.91 -5.01 26.80
CA PHE A 33 -60.36 -5.55 25.53
C PHE A 33 -59.42 -5.17 24.38
N TRP A 34 -58.95 -3.91 24.33
CA TRP A 34 -57.94 -3.47 23.37
C TRP A 34 -56.65 -4.25 23.52
N ARG A 35 -56.10 -4.33 24.74
CA ARG A 35 -54.82 -4.99 25.04
C ARG A 35 -54.82 -6.50 24.78
N TYR A 36 -55.90 -7.20 25.12
CA TYR A 36 -55.93 -8.66 25.10
C TYR A 36 -56.73 -9.27 23.92
N ARG A 37 -57.54 -8.48 23.18
CA ARG A 37 -58.33 -8.98 22.04
C ARG A 37 -58.03 -8.32 20.70
N ILE A 38 -57.76 -7.01 20.67
CA ILE A 38 -57.57 -6.25 19.42
C ILE A 38 -56.09 -6.13 19.06
N ALA A 39 -55.26 -5.60 19.96
CA ALA A 39 -53.85 -5.33 19.71
C ALA A 39 -53.07 -6.57 19.23
N PRO A 40 -53.23 -7.79 19.81
CA PRO A 40 -52.55 -8.99 19.34
C PRO A 40 -52.94 -9.41 17.91
N LYS A 41 -54.17 -9.13 17.47
CA LYS A 41 -54.59 -9.45 16.09
C LYS A 41 -53.95 -8.51 15.06
N ILE A 42 -53.79 -7.24 15.42
CA ILE A 42 -53.12 -6.25 14.58
C ILE A 42 -51.61 -6.53 14.54
N GLU A 43 -51.02 -6.81 15.69
CA GLU A 43 -49.62 -7.24 15.82
C GLU A 43 -49.33 -8.46 14.92
N ASN A 44 -50.08 -9.56 15.03
CA ASN A 44 -49.82 -10.76 14.21
C ASN A 44 -49.91 -10.48 12.70
N ARG A 45 -50.78 -9.55 12.27
CA ARG A 45 -50.85 -9.12 10.86
C ARG A 45 -49.61 -8.31 10.45
N LEU A 46 -49.13 -7.43 11.32
CA LEU A 46 -47.91 -6.66 11.11
C LEU A 46 -46.68 -7.58 11.11
N TYR A 47 -46.61 -8.55 12.01
CA TYR A 47 -45.56 -9.56 12.05
C TYR A 47 -45.54 -10.41 10.77
N ALA A 48 -46.68 -10.96 10.35
CA ALA A 48 -46.76 -11.74 9.11
C ALA A 48 -46.39 -10.91 7.87
N ARG A 49 -46.71 -9.60 7.86
CA ARG A 49 -46.26 -8.68 6.82
C ARG A 49 -44.73 -8.49 6.86
N ALA A 50 -44.18 -8.27 8.05
CA ALA A 50 -42.75 -8.10 8.24
C ALA A 50 -41.95 -9.34 7.81
N VAL A 51 -42.43 -10.55 8.11
CA VAL A 51 -41.81 -11.80 7.65
C VAL A 51 -41.72 -11.84 6.12
N ARG A 52 -42.80 -11.50 5.41
CA ARG A 52 -42.77 -11.43 3.93
C ARG A 52 -41.83 -10.37 3.39
N GLN A 53 -41.74 -9.22 4.06
CA GLN A 53 -40.82 -8.15 3.70
C GLN A 53 -39.36 -8.57 3.92
N TYR A 54 -39.08 -9.24 5.05
CA TYR A 54 -37.77 -9.79 5.38
C TYR A 54 -37.33 -10.86 4.37
N GLN A 55 -38.23 -11.75 3.95
CA GLN A 55 -37.97 -12.75 2.91
C GLN A 55 -37.75 -12.16 1.52
N ALA A 56 -38.18 -10.92 1.28
CA ALA A 56 -37.97 -10.19 0.03
C ALA A 56 -36.76 -9.22 0.11
N ASP A 57 -35.91 -9.36 1.12
CA ASP A 57 -34.76 -8.48 1.44
C ASP A 57 -35.11 -6.98 1.63
N ASP A 58 -36.39 -6.64 1.86
CA ASP A 58 -36.83 -5.28 2.21
C ASP A 58 -36.79 -5.07 3.73
N PHE A 59 -35.58 -5.01 4.27
CA PHE A 59 -35.33 -4.87 5.71
C PHE A 59 -35.84 -3.55 6.28
N THR A 60 -35.83 -2.48 5.48
CA THR A 60 -36.31 -1.16 5.90
C THR A 60 -37.81 -1.21 6.21
N SER A 61 -38.60 -1.78 5.30
CA SER A 61 -40.03 -1.90 5.51
C SER A 61 -40.38 -2.94 6.58
N ALA A 62 -39.62 -4.03 6.65
CA ALA A 62 -39.77 -5.04 7.70
C ALA A 62 -39.56 -4.45 9.10
N ALA A 63 -38.46 -3.70 9.31
CA ALA A 63 -38.16 -3.01 10.55
C ALA A 63 -39.29 -2.06 10.97
N ARG A 64 -39.82 -1.24 10.04
CA ARG A 64 -40.96 -0.34 10.31
C ARG A 64 -42.22 -1.09 10.74
N SER A 65 -42.56 -2.19 10.06
CA SER A 65 -43.70 -3.03 10.42
C SER A 65 -43.54 -3.63 11.83
N LEU A 66 -42.32 -4.04 12.19
CA LEU A 66 -41.99 -4.62 13.48
C LEU A 66 -41.93 -3.57 14.60
N ASP A 67 -41.50 -2.35 14.32
CA ASP A 67 -41.57 -1.23 15.26
C ASP A 67 -43.02 -0.92 15.65
N LEU A 68 -43.94 -0.92 14.68
CA LEU A 68 -45.36 -0.76 14.94
C LEU A 68 -45.93 -1.93 15.73
N ALA A 69 -45.56 -3.17 15.37
CA ALA A 69 -45.96 -4.37 16.09
C ALA A 69 -45.50 -4.34 17.56
N ASN A 70 -44.23 -3.95 17.80
CA ASN A 70 -43.64 -3.83 19.13
C ASN A 70 -44.30 -2.73 19.97
N ARG A 71 -44.75 -1.62 19.37
CA ARG A 71 -45.53 -0.60 20.10
C ARG A 71 -46.89 -1.11 20.58
N LEU A 72 -47.51 -2.04 19.84
CA LEU A 72 -48.82 -2.61 20.18
C LEU A 72 -48.70 -3.72 21.24
N VAL A 73 -47.69 -4.59 21.11
CA VAL A 73 -47.40 -5.67 22.05
C VAL A 73 -45.89 -5.70 22.33
N PRO A 74 -45.40 -4.94 23.33
CA PRO A 74 -43.97 -4.71 23.55
C PRO A 74 -43.13 -5.91 23.99
N ASN A 75 -43.73 -7.05 24.33
CA ASN A 75 -43.00 -8.21 24.85
C ASN A 75 -43.27 -9.49 24.02
N ASP A 76 -43.65 -9.35 22.75
CA ASP A 76 -43.70 -10.50 21.84
C ASP A 76 -42.28 -10.83 21.36
N LEU A 77 -41.75 -11.95 21.84
CA LEU A 77 -40.38 -12.39 21.55
C LEU A 77 -40.12 -12.52 20.05
N ARG A 78 -41.09 -13.00 19.27
CA ARG A 78 -40.95 -13.20 17.80
C ARG A 78 -40.75 -11.88 17.09
N VAL A 79 -41.51 -10.85 17.50
CA VAL A 79 -41.42 -9.49 16.94
C VAL A 79 -40.08 -8.87 17.31
N VAL A 80 -39.68 -8.97 18.57
CA VAL A 80 -38.45 -8.33 19.07
C VAL A 80 -37.20 -8.97 18.45
N ILE A 81 -37.15 -10.30 18.30
CA ILE A 81 -36.05 -11.01 17.64
C ILE A 81 -35.95 -10.64 16.16
N LEU A 82 -37.04 -10.77 15.39
CA LEU A 82 -37.02 -10.46 13.95
C LEU A 82 -36.67 -8.99 13.70
N ARG A 83 -37.08 -8.10 14.61
CA ARG A 83 -36.71 -6.68 14.58
C ARG A 83 -35.21 -6.48 14.76
N GLY A 84 -34.59 -7.19 15.70
CA GLY A 84 -33.14 -7.22 15.88
C GLY A 84 -32.40 -7.64 14.60
N TRP A 85 -32.86 -8.73 13.96
CA TRP A 85 -32.27 -9.18 12.68
C TRP A 85 -32.48 -8.19 11.53
N CYS A 86 -33.63 -7.50 11.46
CA CYS A 86 -33.82 -6.43 10.47
C CYS A 86 -32.79 -5.31 10.65
N TYR A 87 -32.57 -4.85 11.89
CA TYR A 87 -31.58 -3.81 12.16
C TYR A 87 -30.15 -4.27 11.89
N TRP A 88 -29.83 -5.54 12.18
CA TRP A 88 -28.53 -6.11 11.83
C TRP A 88 -28.28 -6.07 10.32
N ARG A 89 -29.28 -6.48 9.51
CA ARG A 89 -29.21 -6.43 8.04
C ARG A 89 -29.17 -5.00 7.47
N LEU A 90 -29.63 -4.02 8.24
CA LEU A 90 -29.54 -2.58 7.91
C LEU A 90 -28.24 -1.94 8.43
N SER A 91 -27.34 -2.71 9.06
CA SER A 91 -26.14 -2.20 9.75
C SER A 91 -26.44 -1.17 10.84
N ASP A 92 -27.66 -1.16 11.40
CA ASP A 92 -28.06 -0.34 12.54
C ASP A 92 -27.73 -1.09 13.84
N ILE A 93 -26.44 -1.12 14.15
CA ILE A 93 -25.90 -1.90 15.27
C ILE A 93 -26.47 -1.47 16.64
N PRO A 94 -26.69 -0.17 16.94
CA PRO A 94 -27.32 0.25 18.20
C PRO A 94 -28.75 -0.28 18.41
N HIS A 95 -29.59 -0.26 17.37
CA HIS A 95 -30.95 -0.80 17.46
C HIS A 95 -30.95 -2.33 17.49
N THR A 96 -29.94 -2.97 16.89
CA THR A 96 -29.71 -4.41 17.00
C THR A 96 -29.44 -4.82 18.45
N GLU A 97 -28.46 -4.18 19.11
CA GLU A 97 -28.14 -4.41 20.53
C GLU A 97 -29.37 -4.20 21.42
N THR A 98 -30.10 -3.09 21.20
CA THR A 98 -31.31 -2.76 21.97
C THR A 98 -32.37 -3.84 21.84
N SER A 99 -32.61 -4.34 20.62
CA SER A 99 -33.65 -5.33 20.35
C SER A 99 -33.30 -6.68 20.97
N PHE A 100 -32.07 -7.17 20.81
CA PHE A 100 -31.67 -8.44 21.40
C PHE A 100 -31.50 -8.38 22.93
N THR A 101 -31.07 -7.25 23.47
CA THR A 101 -31.10 -7.01 24.93
C THR A 101 -32.53 -7.08 25.46
N HIS A 102 -33.51 -6.53 24.73
CA HIS A 102 -34.92 -6.63 25.09
C HIS A 102 -35.43 -8.07 24.99
N ALA A 103 -35.08 -8.80 23.94
CA ALA A 103 -35.42 -10.22 23.81
C ALA A 103 -34.90 -11.05 25.00
N LEU A 104 -33.65 -10.87 25.42
CA LEU A 104 -33.07 -11.57 26.58
C LEU A 104 -33.67 -11.15 27.94
N ARG A 105 -34.31 -9.98 28.04
CA ARG A 105 -35.11 -9.64 29.23
C ARG A 105 -36.44 -10.41 29.27
N ILE A 106 -36.99 -10.74 28.12
CA ILE A 106 -38.24 -11.51 27.99
C ILE A 106 -37.95 -13.00 28.21
N ASP A 107 -36.91 -13.51 27.55
CA ASP A 107 -36.44 -14.88 27.67
C ASP A 107 -34.90 -14.91 27.82
N PRO A 108 -34.38 -15.02 29.07
CA PRO A 108 -32.95 -15.06 29.34
C PRO A 108 -32.21 -16.25 28.71
N ASN A 109 -32.92 -17.31 28.31
CA ASN A 109 -32.34 -18.52 27.74
C ASN A 109 -32.46 -18.58 26.21
N SER A 110 -32.91 -17.50 25.57
CA SER A 110 -33.05 -17.44 24.11
C SER A 110 -31.68 -17.39 23.43
N ASP A 111 -31.27 -18.51 22.83
CA ASP A 111 -29.99 -18.63 22.12
C ASP A 111 -29.90 -17.70 20.92
N GLU A 112 -30.99 -17.58 20.16
CA GLU A 112 -31.05 -16.69 19.00
C GLU A 112 -30.84 -15.22 19.41
N ALA A 113 -31.46 -14.80 20.51
CA ALA A 113 -31.25 -13.46 21.04
C ALA A 113 -29.84 -13.27 21.61
N GLY A 114 -29.29 -14.32 22.25
CA GLY A 114 -27.91 -14.35 22.74
C GLY A 114 -26.90 -14.16 21.61
N ILE A 115 -27.02 -14.92 20.52
CA ILE A 115 -26.16 -14.81 19.34
C ILE A 115 -26.30 -13.42 18.71
N GLY A 116 -27.53 -12.95 18.53
CA GLY A 116 -27.80 -11.62 17.97
C GLY A 116 -27.17 -10.49 18.79
N LEU A 117 -27.26 -10.56 20.13
CA LEU A 117 -26.63 -9.59 21.02
C LEU A 117 -25.10 -9.69 20.97
N ALA A 118 -24.54 -10.91 21.01
CA ALA A 118 -23.09 -11.11 20.91
C ALA A 118 -22.51 -10.51 19.62
N ASN A 119 -23.15 -10.76 18.47
CA ASN A 119 -22.74 -10.18 17.18
C ASN A 119 -22.81 -8.65 17.19
N ALA A 120 -23.86 -8.06 17.76
CA ALA A 120 -23.98 -6.61 17.89
C ALA A 120 -22.87 -6.02 18.80
N LEU A 121 -22.52 -6.69 19.89
CA LEU A 121 -21.45 -6.27 20.80
C LEU A 121 -20.08 -6.36 20.12
N ILE A 122 -19.79 -7.46 19.41
CA ILE A 122 -18.54 -7.62 18.63
C ILE A 122 -18.42 -6.51 17.58
N ALA A 123 -19.47 -6.25 16.80
CA ALA A 123 -19.48 -5.21 15.77
C ALA A 123 -19.26 -3.79 16.33
N GLN A 124 -19.52 -3.58 17.64
CA GLN A 124 -19.24 -2.32 18.34
C GLN A 124 -17.88 -2.31 19.07
N GLY A 125 -17.07 -3.38 18.95
CA GLY A 125 -15.82 -3.53 19.70
C GLY A 125 -16.00 -3.80 21.19
N LYS A 126 -17.23 -4.11 21.64
CA LYS A 126 -17.57 -4.39 23.05
C LYS A 126 -17.30 -5.86 23.41
N HIS A 127 -16.08 -6.32 23.14
CA HIS A 127 -15.69 -7.72 23.32
C HIS A 127 -15.78 -8.19 24.78
N GLU A 128 -15.49 -7.31 25.75
CA GLU A 128 -15.57 -7.63 27.19
C GLU A 128 -16.97 -8.05 27.64
N THR A 129 -17.99 -7.43 27.08
CA THR A 129 -19.39 -7.76 27.37
C THR A 129 -19.88 -8.94 26.53
N ALA A 130 -19.31 -9.15 25.35
CA ALA A 130 -19.66 -10.27 24.47
C ALA A 130 -19.12 -11.61 24.99
N LEU A 131 -17.91 -11.62 25.55
CA LEU A 131 -17.22 -12.85 25.96
C LEU A 131 -18.00 -13.72 26.97
N PRO A 132 -18.54 -13.20 28.09
CA PRO A 132 -19.30 -14.02 29.03
C PRO A 132 -20.55 -14.63 28.40
N LEU A 133 -21.23 -13.88 27.52
CA LEU A 133 -22.42 -14.33 26.80
C LEU A 133 -22.08 -15.46 25.83
N LEU A 134 -21.05 -15.28 25.01
CA LEU A 134 -20.57 -16.30 24.07
C LEU A 134 -20.04 -17.55 24.79
N SER A 135 -19.34 -17.37 25.91
CA SER A 135 -18.84 -18.50 26.71
C SER A 135 -20.00 -19.32 27.29
N ASP A 136 -21.09 -18.68 27.72
CA ASP A 136 -22.28 -19.40 28.18
C ASP A 136 -22.98 -20.15 27.06
N LEU A 137 -23.17 -19.48 25.91
CA LEU A 137 -23.76 -20.08 24.71
C LEU A 137 -22.95 -21.29 24.22
N ALA A 138 -21.62 -21.18 24.17
CA ALA A 138 -20.70 -22.25 23.76
C ALA A 138 -20.83 -23.48 24.67
N ARG A 139 -20.87 -23.27 26.00
CA ARG A 139 -21.06 -24.37 26.97
C ARG A 139 -22.37 -25.15 26.78
N ARG A 140 -23.43 -24.48 26.32
CA ARG A 140 -24.74 -25.11 26.08
C ARG A 140 -24.84 -25.75 24.68
N HIS A 141 -23.97 -25.34 23.75
CA HIS A 141 -24.01 -25.72 22.33
C HIS A 141 -22.61 -26.01 21.76
N LEU A 142 -21.89 -26.95 22.36
CA LEU A 142 -20.48 -27.27 22.06
C LEU A 142 -20.17 -27.65 20.60
N THR A 143 -21.18 -27.94 19.79
CA THR A 143 -21.05 -28.31 18.36
C THR A 143 -21.58 -27.23 17.42
N ASN A 144 -22.04 -26.09 17.93
CA ASN A 144 -22.56 -25.01 17.10
C ASN A 144 -21.41 -24.17 16.53
N LYS A 145 -21.10 -24.38 15.26
CA LYS A 145 -20.07 -23.64 14.51
C LYS A 145 -20.13 -22.14 14.73
N THR A 146 -21.31 -21.52 14.57
CA THR A 146 -21.45 -20.06 14.64
C THR A 146 -21.04 -19.50 16.00
N ILE A 147 -21.43 -20.18 17.09
CA ILE A 147 -21.12 -19.76 18.45
C ILE A 147 -19.61 -19.92 18.72
N GLU A 148 -19.04 -21.09 18.43
CA GLU A 148 -17.63 -21.39 18.68
C GLU A 148 -16.70 -20.49 17.85
N MET A 149 -17.03 -20.26 16.58
CA MET A 149 -16.28 -19.35 15.70
C MET A 149 -16.31 -17.91 16.22
N SER A 150 -17.48 -17.42 16.66
CA SER A 150 -17.60 -16.07 17.23
C SER A 150 -16.86 -15.95 18.56
N LEU A 151 -16.89 -16.96 19.42
CA LEU A 151 -16.14 -16.98 20.68
C LEU A 151 -14.63 -16.94 20.42
N ALA A 152 -14.13 -17.81 19.54
CA ALA A 152 -12.72 -17.86 19.21
C ALA A 152 -12.22 -16.56 18.55
N ARG A 153 -12.98 -15.98 17.60
CA ARG A 153 -12.66 -14.67 17.00
C ARG A 153 -12.64 -13.55 18.04
N THR A 154 -13.60 -13.54 18.97
CA THR A 154 -13.62 -12.56 20.06
C THR A 154 -12.39 -12.72 20.98
N TYR A 155 -11.94 -13.95 21.24
CA TYR A 155 -10.68 -14.18 21.95
C TYR A 155 -9.47 -13.64 21.16
N VAL A 156 -9.43 -13.84 19.85
CA VAL A 156 -8.38 -13.27 18.97
C VAL A 156 -8.38 -11.75 19.06
N GLU A 157 -9.51 -11.09 18.84
CA GLU A 157 -9.63 -9.61 18.87
C GLU A 157 -9.24 -9.01 20.24
N ARG A 158 -9.30 -9.83 21.30
CA ARG A 158 -8.89 -9.50 22.66
C ARG A 158 -7.42 -9.81 22.96
N GLY A 159 -6.67 -10.32 21.99
CA GLY A 159 -5.29 -10.75 22.14
C GLY A 159 -5.12 -12.02 22.99
N GLN A 160 -6.19 -12.81 23.17
CA GLN A 160 -6.18 -14.06 23.95
C GLN A 160 -6.01 -15.27 23.01
N ASN A 161 -4.91 -15.29 22.25
CA ASN A 161 -4.71 -16.26 21.17
C ASN A 161 -4.73 -17.71 21.66
N GLN A 162 -4.15 -18.01 22.83
CA GLN A 162 -4.15 -19.36 23.40
C GLN A 162 -5.56 -19.88 23.70
N LYS A 163 -6.45 -19.02 24.20
CA LYS A 163 -7.86 -19.39 24.41
C LYS A 163 -8.59 -19.56 23.09
N ALA A 164 -8.33 -18.70 22.10
CA ALA A 164 -8.88 -18.88 20.76
C ALA A 164 -8.46 -20.23 20.16
N ALA A 165 -7.18 -20.58 20.27
CA ALA A 165 -6.65 -21.87 19.83
C ALA A 165 -7.29 -23.05 20.56
N GLU A 166 -7.51 -22.94 21.87
CA GLU A 166 -8.23 -23.95 22.67
C GLU A 166 -9.67 -24.13 22.19
N THR A 167 -10.39 -23.03 21.96
CA THR A 167 -11.76 -23.03 21.44
C THR A 167 -11.83 -23.69 20.07
N TYR A 168 -11.00 -23.27 19.10
CA TYR A 168 -10.97 -23.89 17.78
C TYR A 168 -10.62 -25.38 17.84
N ARG A 169 -9.60 -25.76 18.62
CA ARG A 169 -9.19 -27.16 18.74
C ARG A 169 -10.28 -28.03 19.35
N THR A 170 -10.99 -27.51 20.36
CA THR A 170 -12.10 -28.21 21.01
C THR A 170 -13.23 -28.43 20.00
N PHE A 171 -13.62 -27.40 19.26
CA PHE A 171 -14.63 -27.50 18.21
C PHE A 171 -14.23 -28.48 17.10
N LEU A 172 -12.97 -28.44 16.65
CA LEU A 172 -12.42 -29.36 15.64
C LEU A 172 -12.39 -30.82 16.08
N GLY A 173 -12.41 -31.09 17.39
CA GLY A 173 -12.56 -32.43 17.93
C GLY A 173 -13.96 -33.03 17.74
N TYR A 174 -14.97 -32.18 17.51
CA TYR A 174 -16.35 -32.59 17.26
C TYR A 174 -16.74 -32.51 15.78
N ASP A 175 -16.28 -31.48 15.07
CA ASP A 175 -16.62 -31.21 13.67
C ASP A 175 -15.36 -30.85 12.87
N ASN A 176 -15.17 -31.49 11.72
CA ASN A 176 -13.98 -31.30 10.88
C ASN A 176 -14.14 -30.10 9.94
N ASP A 177 -14.49 -28.95 10.48
CA ASP A 177 -14.78 -27.73 9.72
C ASP A 177 -13.53 -27.06 9.15
N ASP A 178 -13.53 -26.79 7.84
CA ASP A 178 -12.37 -26.25 7.14
C ASP A 178 -12.04 -24.79 7.52
N GLU A 179 -13.06 -23.99 7.87
CA GLU A 179 -12.85 -22.60 8.30
C GLU A 179 -12.21 -22.54 9.67
N ALA A 180 -12.74 -23.28 10.65
CA ALA A 180 -12.14 -23.39 11.98
C ALA A 180 -10.71 -23.94 11.92
N ARG A 181 -10.46 -24.94 11.05
CA ARG A 181 -9.11 -25.49 10.82
C ARG A 181 -8.17 -24.42 10.30
N ARG A 182 -8.59 -23.64 9.30
CA ARG A 182 -7.78 -22.55 8.73
C ARG A 182 -7.47 -21.46 9.74
N GLU A 183 -8.45 -21.04 10.54
CA GLU A 183 -8.23 -20.01 11.58
C GLU A 183 -7.30 -20.51 12.69
N PHE A 184 -7.48 -21.75 13.15
CA PHE A 184 -6.58 -22.40 14.11
C PHE A 184 -5.16 -22.48 13.59
N LEU A 185 -4.98 -22.98 12.37
CA LEU A 185 -3.67 -23.06 11.72
C LEU A 185 -3.08 -21.68 11.46
N GLY A 186 -3.90 -20.71 11.12
CA GLY A 186 -3.51 -19.31 10.98
C GLY A 186 -2.89 -18.75 12.25
N LEU A 187 -3.31 -19.17 13.45
CA LEU A 187 -2.69 -18.74 14.71
C LEU A 187 -1.25 -19.26 14.88
N TYR A 188 -0.90 -20.41 14.31
CA TYR A 188 0.42 -21.04 14.47
C TYR A 188 1.32 -21.01 13.23
N GLY A 189 0.73 -20.81 12.05
CA GLY A 189 1.43 -20.75 10.76
C GLY A 189 1.80 -22.11 10.14
N PHE A 190 1.04 -23.17 10.40
CA PHE A 190 1.29 -24.50 9.82
C PHE A 190 0.44 -24.76 8.56
N PRO A 191 0.95 -25.53 7.57
CA PRO A 191 0.21 -25.86 6.36
C PRO A 191 -0.86 -26.94 6.57
N GLU A 192 -0.70 -27.78 7.60
CA GLU A 192 -1.54 -28.94 7.85
C GLU A 192 -1.99 -28.98 9.32
N TYR A 193 -3.19 -29.50 9.56
CA TYR A 193 -3.78 -29.61 10.90
C TYR A 193 -2.95 -30.49 11.81
N ARG A 194 -2.57 -29.92 12.96
CA ARG A 194 -1.81 -30.58 14.02
C ARG A 194 -2.59 -30.47 15.33
N PRO A 195 -3.35 -31.50 15.74
CA PRO A 195 -4.17 -31.44 16.96
C PRO A 195 -3.31 -31.36 18.24
N ASP A 196 -2.05 -31.74 18.16
CA ASP A 196 -1.07 -31.78 19.25
C ASP A 196 -0.31 -30.45 19.46
N LEU A 197 -0.67 -29.38 18.73
CA LEU A 197 -0.04 -28.07 18.93
C LEU A 197 -0.21 -27.58 20.38
N PRO A 198 0.86 -26.99 20.95
CA PRO A 198 0.86 -26.57 22.35
C PRO A 198 -0.06 -25.37 22.56
N LEU A 199 -1.03 -25.49 23.47
CA LEU A 199 -1.86 -24.34 23.88
C LEU A 199 -1.15 -23.38 24.82
N THR A 200 -0.08 -23.86 25.46
CA THR A 200 0.73 -23.06 26.38
C THR A 200 2.20 -23.34 26.11
N PHE A 201 3.02 -22.33 26.32
CA PHE A 201 4.46 -22.48 26.19
C PHE A 201 5.02 -23.23 27.39
N SER A 202 5.69 -24.35 27.13
CA SER A 202 6.53 -24.99 28.15
C SER A 202 7.80 -24.18 28.34
N PRO A 203 8.26 -23.93 29.58
CA PRO A 203 9.49 -23.19 29.82
C PRO A 203 10.67 -23.83 29.08
N ARG A 204 11.30 -23.07 28.19
CA ARG A 204 12.52 -23.50 27.50
C ARG A 204 13.66 -23.65 28.53
N PRO A 205 14.37 -24.79 28.57
CA PRO A 205 15.54 -24.93 29.42
C PRO A 205 16.59 -23.88 29.06
N ARG A 206 17.04 -23.11 30.05
CA ARG A 206 18.10 -22.14 29.87
C ARG A 206 19.43 -22.88 29.62
N PRO A 207 20.12 -22.64 28.48
CA PRO A 207 21.44 -23.23 28.23
C PRO A 207 22.44 -22.88 29.33
N ALA A 208 23.36 -23.80 29.65
CA ALA A 208 24.40 -23.57 30.66
C ALA A 208 25.44 -22.52 30.22
N GLU A 209 25.81 -22.55 28.94
CA GLU A 209 26.69 -21.56 28.31
C GLU A 209 25.87 -20.58 27.47
N THR A 210 26.32 -19.33 27.40
CA THR A 210 25.65 -18.32 26.59
C THR A 210 25.80 -18.66 25.10
N GLN A 211 24.67 -18.81 24.41
CA GLN A 211 24.63 -19.10 22.98
C GLN A 211 25.06 -17.87 22.17
N LEU A 212 26.02 -18.06 21.26
CA LEU A 212 26.58 -17.04 20.39
C LEU A 212 26.84 -17.65 19.01
N ASP A 213 25.86 -17.54 18.11
CA ASP A 213 25.94 -18.07 16.75
C ASP A 213 26.53 -17.05 15.75
N PHE A 214 26.46 -15.77 16.09
CA PHE A 214 26.94 -14.66 15.28
C PHE A 214 27.64 -13.63 16.15
N ARG A 215 28.64 -12.96 15.59
CA ARG A 215 29.24 -11.78 16.23
C ARG A 215 29.76 -10.78 15.23
N THR A 216 30.07 -9.57 15.69
CA THR A 216 30.82 -8.60 14.90
C THR A 216 32.29 -8.54 15.32
N ARG A 217 33.19 -8.39 14.33
CA ARG A 217 34.63 -8.20 14.59
C ARG A 217 35.28 -7.41 13.45
N GLY A 218 35.94 -6.31 13.80
CA GLY A 218 36.54 -5.42 12.80
C GLY A 218 35.47 -4.88 11.85
N ASN A 219 35.61 -5.13 10.55
CA ASN A 219 34.66 -4.65 9.53
C ASN A 219 33.56 -5.65 9.14
N TYR A 220 33.46 -6.80 9.81
CA TYR A 220 32.64 -7.91 9.32
C TYR A 220 31.77 -8.54 10.42
N PHE A 221 30.70 -9.18 9.98
CA PHE A 221 30.05 -10.26 10.72
C PHE A 221 30.95 -11.50 10.73
N GLN A 222 30.81 -12.35 11.74
CA GLN A 222 31.49 -13.64 11.80
C GLN A 222 30.52 -14.75 12.21
N ILE A 223 30.71 -15.93 11.60
CA ILE A 223 30.01 -17.16 11.93
C ILE A 223 31.02 -18.25 12.39
N PRO A 224 30.63 -19.16 13.28
CA PRO A 224 31.46 -20.29 13.66
C PRO A 224 31.43 -21.36 12.56
N VAL A 225 32.60 -21.70 12.02
CA VAL A 225 32.80 -22.79 11.06
C VAL A 225 33.82 -23.75 11.63
N ARG A 226 33.39 -24.97 12.00
CA ARG A 226 34.24 -26.02 12.60
C ARG A 226 35.03 -25.50 13.82
N GLY A 227 34.36 -24.76 14.71
CA GLY A 227 34.94 -24.19 15.93
C GLY A 227 35.82 -22.94 15.73
N GLN A 228 35.95 -22.43 14.50
CA GLN A 228 36.68 -21.19 14.21
C GLN A 228 35.74 -20.10 13.71
N TRP A 229 35.93 -18.88 14.18
CA TRP A 229 35.23 -17.71 13.65
C TRP A 229 35.74 -17.34 12.25
N LYS A 230 34.83 -17.26 11.27
CA LYS A 230 35.11 -16.84 9.89
C LYS A 230 34.29 -15.62 9.55
N ASN A 231 34.89 -14.70 8.80
CA ASN A 231 34.17 -13.53 8.30
C ASN A 231 33.04 -13.96 7.37
N PHE A 232 31.89 -13.32 7.54
CA PHE A 232 30.67 -13.58 6.80
C PHE A 232 30.26 -12.31 6.07
N TYR A 233 30.13 -12.38 4.74
CA TYR A 233 29.65 -11.28 3.91
C TYR A 233 28.17 -11.48 3.63
N VAL A 234 27.37 -10.48 3.95
CA VAL A 234 25.91 -10.57 3.82
C VAL A 234 25.48 -10.11 2.42
N VAL A 235 24.71 -10.94 1.74
CA VAL A 235 23.95 -10.58 0.54
C VAL A 235 22.53 -11.12 0.65
N GLY A 236 21.56 -10.29 0.31
CA GLY A 236 20.17 -10.71 0.47
C GLY A 236 19.15 -9.74 -0.06
N VAL A 237 17.90 -9.99 0.34
CA VAL A 237 16.72 -9.21 -0.05
C VAL A 237 15.87 -8.85 1.18
N ASN A 238 15.26 -7.68 1.16
CA ASN A 238 14.20 -7.35 2.09
C ASN A 238 12.91 -8.05 1.68
N ILE A 239 12.11 -8.47 2.66
CA ILE A 239 10.80 -9.09 2.42
C ILE A 239 9.71 -8.12 2.91
N GLY A 240 9.13 -7.42 1.94
CA GLY A 240 7.81 -6.81 2.05
C GLY A 240 6.72 -7.88 1.89
N PRO A 241 5.81 -8.08 2.87
CA PRO A 241 4.96 -9.25 2.91
C PRO A 241 3.65 -9.08 2.12
N ALA A 242 3.36 -7.90 1.58
CA ALA A 242 2.09 -7.58 0.95
C ALA A 242 2.11 -7.89 -0.56
N ARG A 243 1.28 -8.85 -1.00
CA ARG A 243 1.08 -9.17 -2.43
C ARG A 243 0.08 -8.20 -3.08
N PRO A 244 -0.12 -8.25 -4.41
CA PRO A 244 -1.21 -7.54 -5.06
C PRO A 244 -2.55 -7.76 -4.34
N GLY A 245 -3.26 -6.67 -4.07
CA GLY A 245 -4.52 -6.68 -3.32
C GLY A 245 -4.40 -6.73 -1.79
N GLU A 246 -3.19 -6.78 -1.22
CA GLU A 246 -2.95 -6.88 0.22
C GLU A 246 -2.25 -5.63 0.79
N PHE A 247 -2.43 -5.39 2.09
CA PHE A 247 -1.58 -4.48 2.89
C PHE A 247 -0.62 -5.30 3.76
N PRO A 248 0.49 -4.72 4.27
CA PRO A 248 1.40 -5.45 5.17
C PRO A 248 0.73 -6.03 6.41
N SER A 249 -0.31 -5.35 6.90
CA SER A 249 -1.13 -5.78 8.03
C SER A 249 -2.09 -6.92 7.73
N THR A 250 -2.34 -7.20 6.45
CA THR A 250 -3.18 -8.30 5.95
C THR A 250 -2.36 -9.29 5.13
N ALA A 251 -1.04 -9.32 5.34
CA ALA A 251 -0.14 -10.20 4.61
C ALA A 251 -0.55 -11.67 4.69
N SER A 252 -0.20 -12.43 3.65
CA SER A 252 -0.48 -13.86 3.57
C SER A 252 -0.10 -14.60 4.85
N ARG A 253 -1.06 -15.33 5.43
CA ARG A 253 -0.79 -16.22 6.58
C ARG A 253 -0.48 -17.65 6.15
N GLU A 254 -0.25 -17.86 4.85
CA GLU A 254 -0.05 -19.17 4.25
C GLU A 254 1.44 -19.56 4.30
N PHE A 255 1.72 -20.73 4.87
CA PHE A 255 3.07 -21.28 4.98
C PHE A 255 3.75 -21.46 3.62
N ASP A 256 3.01 -21.99 2.64
CA ASP A 256 3.56 -22.32 1.32
C ASP A 256 4.02 -21.08 0.54
N THR A 257 3.39 -19.92 0.78
CA THR A 257 3.82 -18.64 0.20
C THR A 257 5.27 -18.34 0.60
N TYR A 258 5.55 -18.37 1.90
CA TYR A 258 6.88 -18.06 2.43
C TYR A 258 7.90 -19.15 2.11
N LEU A 259 7.52 -20.43 2.18
CA LEU A 259 8.43 -21.52 1.83
C LEU A 259 8.89 -21.40 0.37
N LYS A 260 7.96 -21.11 -0.54
CA LYS A 260 8.28 -20.87 -1.95
C LYS A 260 9.23 -19.68 -2.11
N TRP A 261 8.97 -18.56 -1.42
CA TRP A 261 9.88 -17.41 -1.46
C TRP A 261 11.27 -17.76 -0.94
N PHE A 262 11.41 -18.44 0.20
CA PHE A 262 12.72 -18.84 0.71
C PHE A 262 13.47 -19.79 -0.23
N GLN A 263 12.78 -20.72 -0.88
CA GLN A 263 13.38 -21.57 -1.91
C GLN A 263 13.93 -20.73 -3.08
N GLN A 264 13.15 -19.78 -3.57
CA GLN A 264 13.56 -18.92 -4.68
C GLN A 264 14.68 -17.93 -4.27
N ILE A 265 14.64 -17.40 -3.05
CA ILE A 265 15.68 -16.54 -2.49
C ILE A 265 16.98 -17.32 -2.27
N GLY A 266 16.91 -18.56 -1.77
CA GLY A 266 18.07 -19.45 -1.68
C GLY A 266 18.69 -19.77 -3.04
N GLN A 267 17.86 -20.00 -4.05
CA GLN A 267 18.30 -20.28 -5.43
C GLN A 267 19.03 -19.10 -6.09
N MET A 268 18.80 -17.86 -5.64
CA MET A 268 19.58 -16.70 -6.08
C MET A 268 20.90 -16.51 -5.32
N ASN A 269 21.36 -17.51 -4.55
CA ASN A 269 22.57 -17.43 -3.72
C ASN A 269 22.52 -16.31 -2.66
N SER A 270 21.32 -15.86 -2.29
CA SER A 270 21.13 -15.07 -1.08
C SER A 270 21.50 -15.91 0.13
N ASN A 271 22.12 -15.28 1.14
CA ASN A 271 22.40 -15.92 2.42
C ASN A 271 21.64 -15.26 3.58
N THR A 272 20.88 -14.19 3.31
CA THR A 272 20.17 -13.44 4.35
C THR A 272 18.87 -12.85 3.81
N VAL A 273 17.86 -12.79 4.66
CA VAL A 273 16.62 -12.02 4.45
C VAL A 273 16.48 -11.01 5.58
N ARG A 274 15.83 -9.89 5.31
CA ARG A 274 15.48 -8.88 6.31
C ARG A 274 13.99 -8.58 6.30
N THR A 275 13.43 -8.36 7.48
CA THR A 275 12.04 -7.98 7.71
C THR A 275 11.99 -6.71 8.56
N TYR A 276 11.06 -5.80 8.26
CA TYR A 276 10.91 -4.51 8.95
C TYR A 276 10.18 -4.61 10.29
N THR A 277 9.34 -5.64 10.43
CA THR A 277 8.44 -5.84 11.56
C THR A 277 8.18 -7.32 11.78
N ILE A 278 7.36 -7.65 12.76
CA ILE A 278 6.88 -9.01 12.99
C ILE A 278 5.97 -9.43 11.82
N LEU A 279 6.35 -10.50 11.13
CA LEU A 279 5.52 -11.15 10.10
C LEU A 279 4.63 -12.26 10.70
N PRO A 280 3.62 -12.77 9.96
CA PRO A 280 2.77 -13.87 10.45
C PRO A 280 3.59 -15.09 10.92
N PRO A 281 3.07 -15.91 11.86
CA PRO A 281 3.74 -17.14 12.32
C PRO A 281 4.22 -18.06 11.19
N ALA A 282 3.48 -18.10 10.08
CA ALA A 282 3.80 -18.87 8.89
C ALA A 282 5.18 -18.53 8.29
N PHE A 283 5.62 -17.28 8.37
CA PHE A 283 6.94 -16.85 7.93
C PHE A 283 8.04 -17.59 8.70
N TYR A 284 7.96 -17.60 10.03
CA TYR A 284 8.98 -18.21 10.88
C TYR A 284 8.98 -19.74 10.80
N GLN A 285 7.79 -20.35 10.69
CA GLN A 285 7.67 -21.78 10.43
C GLN A 285 8.32 -22.16 9.10
N ALA A 286 8.04 -21.41 8.04
CA ALA A 286 8.60 -21.67 6.71
C ALA A 286 10.12 -21.45 6.69
N LEU A 287 10.64 -20.45 7.39
CA LEU A 287 12.09 -20.21 7.51
C LEU A 287 12.79 -21.39 8.21
N LEU A 288 12.21 -21.87 9.32
CA LEU A 288 12.73 -23.04 10.03
C LEU A 288 12.71 -24.29 9.16
N ALA A 289 11.59 -24.57 8.48
CA ALA A 289 11.43 -25.72 7.60
C ALA A 289 12.40 -25.69 6.42
N TYR A 290 12.58 -24.52 5.80
CA TYR A 290 13.58 -24.32 4.74
C TYR A 290 14.99 -24.63 5.26
N ASN A 291 15.40 -24.00 6.38
CA ASN A 291 16.76 -24.14 6.90
C ASN A 291 17.10 -25.54 7.42
N GLN A 292 16.13 -26.35 7.83
CA GLN A 292 16.35 -27.75 8.22
C GLN A 292 16.76 -28.65 7.06
N THR A 293 16.46 -28.27 5.82
CA THR A 293 16.72 -29.09 4.62
C THR A 293 17.67 -28.42 3.63
N ALA A 294 17.85 -27.10 3.73
CA ALA A 294 18.71 -26.35 2.82
C ALA A 294 20.19 -26.68 2.99
N ALA A 295 20.90 -26.82 1.86
CA ALA A 295 22.35 -26.99 1.87
C ALA A 295 23.09 -25.75 2.41
N GLN A 296 22.51 -24.56 2.22
CA GLN A 296 22.95 -23.31 2.81
C GLN A 296 21.74 -22.63 3.46
N PRO A 297 21.77 -22.37 4.77
CA PRO A 297 20.67 -21.71 5.44
C PRO A 297 20.56 -20.25 4.99
N LEU A 298 19.35 -19.71 5.06
CA LEU A 298 19.08 -18.28 5.04
C LEU A 298 19.09 -17.76 6.48
N TYR A 299 19.81 -16.68 6.72
CA TYR A 299 19.79 -15.97 7.99
C TYR A 299 18.78 -14.82 7.98
N LEU A 300 18.31 -14.41 9.16
CA LEU A 300 17.35 -13.33 9.35
C LEU A 300 18.02 -12.14 10.04
N ILE A 301 17.83 -10.95 9.49
CA ILE A 301 17.94 -9.70 10.25
C ILE A 301 16.52 -9.26 10.59
N GLN A 302 16.19 -9.27 11.88
CA GLN A 302 14.86 -8.92 12.37
C GLN A 302 14.88 -7.48 12.90
N GLU A 303 14.07 -6.62 12.31
CA GLU A 303 13.88 -5.27 12.79
C GLU A 303 12.73 -5.19 13.83
N VAL A 304 12.86 -4.24 14.74
CA VAL A 304 11.83 -3.81 15.69
C VAL A 304 11.41 -2.39 15.32
N TRP A 305 10.24 -2.29 14.66
CA TRP A 305 9.71 -1.06 14.07
C TRP A 305 9.25 -0.05 15.12
N ILE A 306 9.60 1.23 14.94
CA ILE A 306 9.04 2.34 15.72
C ILE A 306 7.75 2.80 15.04
N ALA A 307 6.67 2.98 15.81
CA ALA A 307 5.38 3.44 15.30
C ALA A 307 5.49 4.68 14.40
N ASP A 308 4.70 4.71 13.32
CA ASP A 308 4.76 5.74 12.29
C ASP A 308 4.35 7.12 12.82
N ASP A 309 3.47 7.15 13.83
CA ASP A 309 2.95 8.36 14.48
C ASP A 309 3.82 8.89 15.64
N ALA A 310 5.03 8.32 15.84
CA ALA A 310 5.94 8.78 16.88
C ALA A 310 6.45 10.21 16.62
N GLU A 311 6.15 11.14 17.54
CA GLU A 311 6.68 12.52 17.51
C GLU A 311 7.85 12.73 18.48
N ASN A 312 7.81 12.07 19.65
CA ASN A 312 8.85 12.11 20.68
C ASN A 312 9.12 10.71 21.24
N LEU A 313 10.38 10.27 21.23
CA LEU A 313 10.73 8.92 21.65
C LEU A 313 10.54 8.66 23.16
N TYR A 314 10.45 9.69 23.99
CA TYR A 314 10.21 9.52 25.43
C TYR A 314 8.72 9.59 25.82
N ASP A 315 7.82 9.68 24.84
CA ASP A 315 6.38 9.68 25.14
C ASP A 315 6.00 8.35 25.81
N PRO A 316 5.37 8.38 27.02
CA PRO A 316 5.21 7.16 27.82
C PRO A 316 4.41 6.05 27.12
N GLY A 317 3.44 6.41 26.27
CA GLY A 317 2.66 5.45 25.49
C GLY A 317 3.49 4.76 24.42
N MET A 318 4.24 5.55 23.65
CA MET A 318 5.13 5.08 22.60
C MET A 318 6.25 4.21 23.19
N GLU A 319 6.94 4.68 24.24
CA GLU A 319 8.04 3.92 24.83
C GLU A 319 7.56 2.59 25.41
N ARG A 320 6.43 2.57 26.14
CA ARG A 320 5.85 1.30 26.63
C ARG A 320 5.48 0.37 25.48
N GLY A 321 4.88 0.89 24.41
CA GLY A 321 4.55 0.12 23.21
C GLY A 321 5.79 -0.51 22.56
N PHE A 322 6.84 0.28 22.36
CA PHE A 322 8.08 -0.20 21.75
C PHE A 322 8.81 -1.23 22.61
N ARG A 323 8.88 -1.02 23.93
CA ARG A 323 9.46 -2.01 24.85
C ARG A 323 8.72 -3.35 24.79
N GLN A 324 7.39 -3.29 24.66
CA GLN A 324 6.58 -4.49 24.49
C GLN A 324 6.87 -5.18 23.15
N GLU A 325 7.09 -4.41 22.08
CA GLU A 325 7.50 -4.92 20.78
C GLU A 325 8.86 -5.64 20.82
N VAL A 326 9.82 -5.11 21.57
CA VAL A 326 11.12 -5.76 21.83
C VAL A 326 10.91 -7.11 22.51
N TYR A 327 10.06 -7.19 23.55
CA TYR A 327 9.79 -8.46 24.21
C TYR A 327 9.14 -9.49 23.28
N TYR A 328 8.13 -9.07 22.50
CA TYR A 328 7.48 -9.94 21.52
C TYR A 328 8.46 -10.45 20.48
N THR A 329 9.31 -9.57 19.94
CA THR A 329 10.31 -9.92 18.94
C THR A 329 11.31 -10.92 19.48
N VAL A 330 11.86 -10.71 20.68
CA VAL A 330 12.81 -11.69 21.24
C VAL A 330 12.11 -13.02 21.52
N ASP A 331 10.91 -13.00 22.11
CA ASP A 331 10.18 -14.22 22.47
C ASP A 331 9.78 -15.07 21.25
N LEU A 332 9.30 -14.44 20.19
CA LEU A 332 8.91 -15.16 18.97
C LEU A 332 10.11 -15.78 18.26
N LEU A 333 11.28 -15.13 18.27
CA LEU A 333 12.48 -15.66 17.61
C LEU A 333 12.96 -16.95 18.30
N HIS A 334 12.66 -17.09 19.59
CA HIS A 334 12.97 -18.27 20.40
C HIS A 334 11.84 -19.31 20.43
N GLY A 335 10.78 -19.14 19.63
CA GLY A 335 9.63 -20.05 19.59
C GLY A 335 8.77 -20.02 20.87
N GLN A 336 8.73 -18.87 21.54
CA GLN A 336 8.05 -18.67 22.84
C GLN A 336 7.15 -17.41 22.84
N GLY A 337 6.72 -16.95 21.66
CA GLY A 337 6.00 -15.69 21.49
C GLY A 337 4.48 -15.87 21.40
N ASP A 338 3.72 -15.15 22.24
CA ASP A 338 2.29 -14.90 22.07
C ASP A 338 2.07 -13.42 21.76
N VAL A 339 1.85 -13.08 20.50
CA VAL A 339 1.69 -11.68 20.07
C VAL A 339 0.20 -11.39 19.93
N PRO A 340 -0.37 -10.48 20.75
CA PRO A 340 -1.80 -10.20 20.72
C PRO A 340 -2.22 -9.47 19.44
N PHE A 341 -3.46 -9.69 19.02
CA PHE A 341 -4.06 -8.95 17.92
C PHE A 341 -4.04 -7.44 18.20
N ARG A 342 -3.56 -6.68 17.21
CA ARG A 342 -3.75 -5.24 17.09
C ARG A 342 -4.06 -4.94 15.64
N ARG A 343 -5.04 -4.06 15.39
CA ARG A 343 -5.34 -3.62 14.01
C ARG A 343 -4.07 -3.05 13.38
N GLY A 344 -3.77 -3.45 12.14
CA GLY A 344 -2.56 -3.00 11.45
C GLY A 344 -1.30 -3.82 11.78
N HIS A 345 -1.38 -4.86 12.63
CA HIS A 345 -0.22 -5.59 13.12
C HIS A 345 -0.40 -7.11 13.04
N ASN A 346 0.67 -7.84 12.72
CA ASN A 346 0.64 -9.30 12.74
C ASN A 346 0.58 -9.84 14.17
N PHE A 347 -0.06 -10.99 14.33
CA PHE A 347 -0.36 -11.61 15.62
C PHE A 347 -0.38 -13.14 15.49
N GLY A 348 -0.32 -13.84 16.62
CA GLY A 348 -0.42 -15.29 16.69
C GLY A 348 0.50 -15.90 17.75
N ILE A 349 0.61 -17.22 17.69
CA ILE A 349 1.37 -18.08 18.59
C ILE A 349 2.60 -18.60 17.84
N TYR A 350 3.76 -18.06 18.18
CA TYR A 350 5.03 -18.31 17.51
C TYR A 350 5.77 -19.43 18.21
N THR A 351 5.77 -20.61 17.60
CA THR A 351 6.38 -21.85 18.14
C THR A 351 7.64 -22.27 17.40
N ALA A 352 7.98 -21.63 16.28
CA ALA A 352 9.21 -21.88 15.54
C ALA A 352 10.41 -21.23 16.25
N ASP A 353 11.32 -22.04 16.77
CA ASP A 353 12.60 -21.54 17.27
C ASP A 353 13.55 -21.29 16.10
N VAL A 354 13.65 -20.03 15.68
CA VAL A 354 14.54 -19.59 14.60
C VAL A 354 15.79 -18.91 15.12
N SER A 355 16.02 -18.88 16.45
CA SER A 355 17.07 -18.04 17.06
C SER A 355 18.47 -18.32 16.54
N HIS A 356 18.75 -19.57 16.16
CA HIS A 356 20.03 -20.00 15.55
C HIS A 356 20.24 -19.51 14.12
N TYR A 357 19.19 -18.97 13.49
CA TYR A 357 19.21 -18.40 12.14
C TYR A 357 19.09 -16.87 12.15
N VAL A 358 19.08 -16.21 13.31
CA VAL A 358 18.99 -14.75 13.39
C VAL A 358 20.38 -14.13 13.45
N LEU A 359 20.80 -13.52 12.35
CA LEU A 359 22.10 -12.85 12.21
C LEU A 359 22.20 -11.61 13.11
N GLY A 360 21.11 -10.88 13.30
CA GLY A 360 21.11 -9.70 14.16
C GLY A 360 19.74 -9.03 14.31
N LEU A 361 19.65 -8.15 15.30
CA LEU A 361 18.49 -7.30 15.55
C LEU A 361 18.75 -5.87 15.08
N ALA A 362 17.77 -5.25 14.45
CA ALA A 362 17.81 -3.84 14.07
C ALA A 362 16.73 -3.06 14.85
N VAL A 363 17.13 -2.05 15.62
CA VAL A 363 16.21 -1.24 16.43
C VAL A 363 15.92 0.06 15.69
N GLY A 364 14.65 0.35 15.43
CA GLY A 364 14.25 1.62 14.82
C GLY A 364 13.59 1.46 13.46
N ARG A 365 13.63 2.55 12.69
CA ARG A 365 13.26 2.68 11.27
C ARG A 365 14.04 3.85 10.69
N GLU A 366 13.72 4.30 9.48
CA GLU A 366 14.13 5.62 8.97
C GLU A 366 13.46 6.73 9.81
N ILE A 367 14.08 7.09 10.94
CA ILE A 367 13.54 8.12 11.83
C ILE A 367 13.69 9.48 11.16
N ASP A 368 12.59 10.24 11.12
CA ASP A 368 12.56 11.60 10.60
C ASP A 368 13.47 12.55 11.42
N PRO A 369 14.27 13.43 10.78
CA PRO A 369 15.05 14.43 11.49
C PRO A 369 14.24 15.32 12.44
N LYS A 370 12.96 15.57 12.14
CA LYS A 370 12.06 16.31 13.05
C LYS A 370 11.83 15.55 14.35
N VAL A 371 11.61 14.24 14.31
CA VAL A 371 11.38 13.41 15.51
C VAL A 371 12.60 13.42 16.41
N VAL A 372 13.81 13.33 15.81
CA VAL A 372 15.08 13.44 16.55
C VAL A 372 15.23 14.82 17.20
N GLN A 373 14.94 15.89 16.47
CA GLN A 373 15.01 17.27 17.01
C GLN A 373 14.02 17.48 18.16
N ILE A 374 12.77 17.05 18.03
CA ILE A 374 11.74 17.15 19.08
C ILE A 374 12.17 16.36 20.31
N THR A 375 12.52 15.08 20.13
CA THR A 375 12.98 14.22 21.22
C THR A 375 14.15 14.84 21.98
N ASN A 376 15.13 15.37 21.25
CA ASN A 376 16.32 16.01 21.82
C ASN A 376 15.97 17.31 22.57
N ALA A 377 15.12 18.16 21.99
CA ALA A 377 14.76 19.44 22.56
C ALA A 377 13.90 19.32 23.83
N ASP A 378 13.04 18.30 23.89
CA ASP A 378 12.13 18.08 25.02
C ASP A 378 12.79 17.29 26.16
N ASN A 379 13.92 16.63 25.90
CA ASN A 379 14.64 15.81 26.88
C ASN A 379 16.12 16.19 27.05
N PRO A 380 16.50 17.48 27.15
CA PRO A 380 17.89 17.94 27.00
C PRO A 380 18.87 17.40 28.05
N ALA A 381 18.36 16.92 29.21
CA ALA A 381 19.18 16.33 30.26
C ALA A 381 19.60 14.86 29.97
N ARG A 382 18.92 14.16 29.07
CA ARG A 382 19.12 12.72 28.80
C ARG A 382 20.26 12.49 27.81
N THR A 383 21.49 12.91 28.13
CA THR A 383 22.63 12.86 27.20
C THR A 383 23.54 11.65 27.38
N PHE A 384 23.16 10.71 28.25
CA PHE A 384 23.89 9.48 28.49
C PHE A 384 22.91 8.37 28.90
N TYR A 385 23.34 7.12 28.77
CA TYR A 385 22.62 5.94 29.25
C TYR A 385 23.62 4.90 29.77
N LEU A 386 23.35 4.33 30.94
CA LEU A 386 24.19 3.27 31.53
C LEU A 386 23.36 1.98 31.60
N GLY A 387 23.63 1.06 30.67
CA GLY A 387 23.00 -0.26 30.62
C GLY A 387 23.93 -1.38 31.07
N SER A 388 23.41 -2.61 31.08
CA SER A 388 24.17 -3.80 31.50
C SER A 388 25.13 -4.32 30.43
N TYR A 389 24.75 -4.17 29.18
CA TYR A 389 25.46 -4.67 28.00
C TYR A 389 25.80 -3.56 27.01
N ILE A 390 24.89 -2.60 26.85
CA ILE A 390 25.05 -1.45 25.95
C ILE A 390 24.86 -0.17 26.77
N SER A 391 25.71 0.82 26.52
CA SER A 391 25.67 2.13 27.18
C SER A 391 25.93 3.23 26.16
N LEU A 392 25.47 4.44 26.46
CA LEU A 392 25.86 5.66 25.78
C LEU A 392 26.61 6.53 26.80
N PRO A 393 27.95 6.60 26.75
CA PRO A 393 28.71 7.43 27.68
C PRO A 393 28.40 8.93 27.56
N LYS A 394 28.17 9.39 26.32
CA LYS A 394 27.79 10.76 25.98
C LYS A 394 27.19 10.78 24.56
N GLY A 395 26.08 11.47 24.38
CA GLY A 395 25.42 11.68 23.10
C GLY A 395 24.20 12.58 23.25
N ASN A 396 23.22 12.42 22.37
CA ASN A 396 21.95 13.13 22.44
C ASN A 396 20.80 12.28 23.03
N PRO A 397 19.65 12.88 23.41
CA PRO A 397 18.52 12.14 23.97
C PRO A 397 17.96 11.02 23.10
N THR A 398 17.93 11.20 21.79
CA THR A 398 17.50 10.15 20.85
C THR A 398 18.46 8.96 20.90
N GLU A 399 19.78 9.20 20.87
CA GLU A 399 20.79 8.16 21.03
C GLU A 399 20.70 7.47 22.39
N ALA A 400 20.42 8.21 23.47
CA ALA A 400 20.28 7.64 24.82
C ALA A 400 19.07 6.70 24.89
N TRP A 401 17.97 7.06 24.23
CA TRP A 401 16.80 6.21 24.10
C TRP A 401 17.10 4.94 23.29
N LEU A 402 17.73 5.08 22.13
CA LEU A 402 18.09 3.95 21.27
C LEU A 402 19.07 2.99 21.97
N ALA A 403 20.08 3.52 22.67
CA ALA A 403 21.00 2.72 23.47
C ALA A 403 20.26 1.93 24.57
N ALA A 404 19.25 2.56 25.21
CA ALA A 404 18.41 1.89 26.20
C ALA A 404 17.54 0.78 25.61
N MET A 405 17.03 0.96 24.38
CA MET A 405 16.25 -0.07 23.70
C MET A 405 17.12 -1.23 23.19
N CYS A 406 18.32 -0.94 22.67
CA CYS A 406 19.29 -1.99 22.32
C CYS A 406 19.72 -2.78 23.56
N ASP A 407 20.03 -2.10 24.68
CA ASP A 407 20.36 -2.79 25.94
C ASP A 407 19.20 -3.63 26.45
N LEU A 408 17.96 -3.14 26.34
CA LEU A 408 16.76 -3.90 26.69
C LEU A 408 16.65 -5.20 25.91
N ALA A 409 16.82 -5.16 24.58
CA ALA A 409 16.74 -6.34 23.74
C ALA A 409 17.82 -7.38 24.12
N VAL A 410 19.07 -6.94 24.21
CA VAL A 410 20.20 -7.80 24.58
C VAL A 410 20.02 -8.38 25.99
N ARG A 411 19.68 -7.53 26.97
CA ARG A 411 19.50 -7.95 28.35
C ARG A 411 18.36 -8.95 28.49
N TYR A 412 17.22 -8.69 27.89
CA TYR A 412 16.07 -9.60 27.96
C TYR A 412 16.40 -10.97 27.37
N GLU A 413 17.09 -11.00 26.22
CA GLU A 413 17.51 -12.24 25.58
C GLU A 413 18.52 -13.04 26.42
N ILE A 414 19.54 -12.38 26.97
CA ILE A 414 20.51 -13.03 27.83
C ILE A 414 19.83 -13.51 29.13
N GLU A 415 18.97 -12.71 29.76
CA GLU A 415 18.32 -13.05 31.03
C GLU A 415 17.24 -14.13 30.89
N LYS A 416 16.57 -14.24 29.75
CA LYS A 416 15.52 -15.24 29.53
C LYS A 416 16.05 -16.50 28.83
N TYR A 417 16.86 -16.35 27.79
CA TYR A 417 17.27 -17.43 26.89
C TYR A 417 18.76 -17.79 26.95
N ASN A 418 19.56 -17.00 27.68
CA ASN A 418 21.03 -17.12 27.69
C ASN A 418 21.62 -17.12 26.27
N ALA A 419 21.10 -16.27 25.40
CA ALA A 419 21.57 -16.08 24.04
C ALA A 419 21.96 -14.63 23.82
N GLN A 420 22.78 -14.37 22.80
CA GLN A 420 23.08 -13.02 22.33
C GLN A 420 23.43 -13.04 20.85
N ARG A 421 23.24 -11.91 20.17
CA ARG A 421 23.53 -11.73 18.75
C ARG A 421 23.90 -10.27 18.44
N PRO A 422 24.48 -10.00 17.25
CA PRO A 422 24.70 -8.64 16.77
C PRO A 422 23.46 -7.76 16.85
N ILE A 423 23.64 -6.49 17.20
CA ILE A 423 22.55 -5.51 17.26
C ILE A 423 22.95 -4.18 16.65
N THR A 424 21.98 -3.49 16.06
CA THR A 424 22.14 -2.17 15.44
C THR A 424 20.96 -1.26 15.71
N ILE A 425 21.08 -0.02 15.25
CA ILE A 425 19.98 0.92 15.04
C ILE A 425 19.79 1.09 13.53
N VAL A 426 18.56 1.28 13.08
CA VAL A 426 18.30 1.63 11.68
C VAL A 426 18.61 3.10 11.46
N ASN A 427 19.38 3.41 10.42
CA ASN A 427 19.76 4.77 10.06
C ASN A 427 19.69 4.98 8.54
N TRP A 428 19.80 6.23 8.10
CA TRP A 428 19.68 6.66 6.72
C TRP A 428 20.36 8.03 6.54
N PRO A 429 20.71 8.46 5.31
CA PRO A 429 21.56 9.62 5.07
C PRO A 429 21.12 10.93 5.74
N PRO A 430 19.82 11.29 5.88
CA PRO A 430 19.41 12.50 6.59
C PRO A 430 19.97 12.66 8.01
N LEU A 431 20.28 11.55 8.68
CA LEU A 431 20.76 11.46 10.06
C LEU A 431 22.20 10.92 10.14
N ASP A 432 22.91 10.82 9.01
CA ASP A 432 24.28 10.34 8.98
C ASP A 432 25.24 11.27 9.77
N PRO A 433 26.42 10.78 10.18
CA PRO A 433 27.36 11.58 10.96
C PRO A 433 28.23 12.51 10.09
N LEU A 434 27.96 12.63 8.79
CA LEU A 434 28.71 13.50 7.89
C LEU A 434 28.16 14.93 7.96
N THR A 435 28.78 15.83 7.20
CA THR A 435 28.28 17.19 7.02
C THR A 435 28.25 17.48 5.53
N HIS A 436 27.14 18.03 5.05
CA HIS A 436 26.86 18.18 3.62
C HIS A 436 26.71 19.67 3.29
N PRO A 437 27.77 20.36 2.83
CA PRO A 437 27.73 21.78 2.49
C PRO A 437 26.66 22.16 1.45
N THR A 438 26.22 21.22 0.62
CA THR A 438 25.19 21.43 -0.39
C THR A 438 23.75 21.31 0.11
N GLU A 439 23.54 20.99 1.40
CA GLU A 439 22.22 20.87 2.02
C GLU A 439 21.99 22.03 2.99
N ALA A 440 21.36 23.10 2.54
CA ALA A 440 20.88 24.16 3.42
C ALA A 440 19.67 23.69 4.21
N THR A 441 19.55 24.17 5.44
CA THR A 441 18.31 24.03 6.22
C THR A 441 17.18 24.82 5.56
N TYR A 442 15.93 24.44 5.83
CA TYR A 442 14.77 25.15 5.32
C TYR A 442 14.76 26.63 5.74
N LYS A 443 15.23 26.92 6.95
CA LYS A 443 15.40 28.30 7.43
C LYS A 443 16.38 29.08 6.57
N GLU A 444 17.57 28.51 6.31
CA GLU A 444 18.60 29.12 5.47
C GLU A 444 18.09 29.33 4.03
N GLU A 445 17.45 28.31 3.45
CA GLU A 445 16.80 28.41 2.13
C GLU A 445 15.84 29.61 2.06
N LEU A 446 14.92 29.72 3.02
CA LEU A 446 13.94 30.81 3.03
C LEU A 446 14.59 32.19 3.15
N GLU A 447 15.69 32.31 3.91
CA GLU A 447 16.48 33.53 3.98
C GLU A 447 17.12 33.87 2.62
N PHE A 448 17.70 32.88 1.93
CA PHE A 448 18.28 33.09 0.60
C PHE A 448 17.23 33.49 -0.44
N ARG A 449 16.07 32.83 -0.43
CA ARG A 449 14.97 33.11 -1.37
C ARG A 449 14.38 34.51 -1.16
N ARG A 450 14.19 34.94 0.10
CA ARG A 450 13.78 36.33 0.42
C ARG A 450 14.81 37.35 -0.05
N LYS A 451 16.12 37.11 0.20
CA LYS A 451 17.20 37.98 -0.30
C LYS A 451 17.22 38.08 -1.84
N ARG A 452 16.75 37.03 -2.52
CA ARG A 452 16.59 36.97 -3.98
C ARG A 452 15.28 37.57 -4.51
N GLY A 453 14.47 38.19 -3.65
CA GLY A 453 13.25 38.89 -4.05
C GLY A 453 11.97 38.04 -4.09
N GLU A 454 12.02 36.77 -3.66
CA GLU A 454 10.78 35.97 -3.53
C GLU A 454 9.91 36.49 -2.38
N ASN A 455 8.61 36.64 -2.65
CA ASN A 455 7.63 37.04 -1.64
C ASN A 455 7.14 35.81 -0.86
N ILE A 456 7.81 35.51 0.26
CA ILE A 456 7.50 34.34 1.08
C ILE A 456 6.93 34.75 2.43
N THR A 457 5.64 34.47 2.63
CA THR A 457 4.87 34.73 3.85
C THR A 457 4.85 33.54 4.83
N GLN A 458 5.37 32.39 4.42
CA GLN A 458 5.36 31.18 5.24
C GLN A 458 6.19 31.35 6.51
N VAL A 459 5.61 30.96 7.64
CA VAL A 459 6.27 30.89 8.94
C VAL A 459 7.10 29.61 8.99
N VAL A 460 8.35 29.72 9.43
CA VAL A 460 9.26 28.57 9.58
C VAL A 460 8.81 27.79 10.82
N PRO A 461 8.40 26.51 10.68
CA PRO A 461 8.15 25.67 11.84
C PRO A 461 9.42 25.56 12.70
N ARG A 462 9.25 25.37 14.02
CA ARG A 462 10.39 25.22 14.93
C ARG A 462 11.27 24.01 14.57
N PHE A 463 10.64 22.92 14.12
CA PHE A 463 11.29 21.68 13.73
C PHE A 463 10.78 21.24 12.36
N MET A 464 11.70 20.85 11.48
CA MET A 464 11.47 20.45 10.09
C MET A 464 12.19 19.13 9.79
N ASN A 465 11.71 18.38 8.80
CA ASN A 465 12.39 17.21 8.25
C ASN A 465 13.53 17.62 7.31
N ASP A 466 14.46 18.42 7.81
CA ASP A 466 15.66 18.82 7.08
C ASP A 466 16.74 17.77 7.26
N ALA A 467 17.41 17.39 6.16
CA ALA A 467 18.59 16.55 6.24
C ALA A 467 19.79 17.34 6.80
N ASP A 468 20.77 16.66 7.40
CA ASP A 468 22.02 17.27 7.88
C ASP A 468 21.85 18.34 8.98
N VAL A 469 20.76 18.30 9.75
CA VAL A 469 20.52 19.20 10.90
C VAL A 469 20.79 18.56 12.25
N VAL A 470 20.75 17.23 12.30
CA VAL A 470 20.99 16.43 13.48
C VAL A 470 21.47 15.05 13.03
N SER A 471 22.32 14.42 13.83
CA SER A 471 22.84 13.08 13.56
C SER A 471 22.51 12.11 14.69
N VAL A 472 22.46 10.83 14.34
CA VAL A 472 22.34 9.72 15.28
C VAL A 472 23.40 8.70 14.88
N ASP A 473 24.33 8.34 15.78
CA ASP A 473 25.42 7.43 15.42
C ASP A 473 25.62 6.32 16.46
N ILE A 474 25.43 5.07 16.04
CA ILE A 474 25.66 3.90 16.88
C ILE A 474 27.12 3.77 17.34
N LYS A 475 28.07 4.41 16.65
CA LYS A 475 29.48 4.43 17.06
C LYS A 475 29.67 5.13 18.42
N ASN A 476 28.72 5.96 18.83
CA ASN A 476 28.73 6.59 20.16
C ASN A 476 28.41 5.59 21.28
N PHE A 477 27.94 4.38 20.96
CA PHE A 477 27.54 3.38 21.95
C PHE A 477 28.77 2.56 22.41
N ALA A 478 28.80 2.23 23.69
CA ALA A 478 29.80 1.37 24.31
C ALA A 478 29.18 0.01 24.66
N THR A 479 29.99 -1.04 24.65
CA THR A 479 29.58 -2.41 25.01
C THR A 479 30.37 -2.92 26.20
N SER A 480 29.72 -3.74 27.05
CA SER A 480 30.40 -4.43 28.15
C SER A 480 31.12 -5.69 27.65
N ALA A 481 32.10 -6.18 28.40
CA ALA A 481 32.85 -7.38 28.04
C ALA A 481 31.99 -8.68 27.99
N GLN A 482 30.81 -8.66 28.62
CA GLN A 482 29.87 -9.78 28.62
C GLN A 482 29.09 -9.86 27.30
N PHE A 483 28.95 -8.74 26.58
CA PHE A 483 28.31 -8.70 25.27
C PHE A 483 29.33 -8.97 24.16
N GLN A 484 29.32 -10.20 23.66
CA GLN A 484 30.19 -10.68 22.59
C GLN A 484 29.51 -10.65 21.21
N GLY A 485 28.19 -10.45 21.14
CA GLY A 485 27.45 -10.29 19.87
C GLY A 485 27.91 -9.07 19.07
N GLY A 486 28.19 -7.96 19.75
CA GLY A 486 28.78 -6.77 19.16
C GLY A 486 27.80 -5.87 18.39
N LEU A 487 28.27 -4.67 18.05
CA LEU A 487 27.50 -3.67 17.30
C LEU A 487 27.90 -3.66 15.82
N PHE A 488 26.97 -3.24 14.96
CA PHE A 488 27.22 -2.88 13.56
C PHE A 488 26.42 -1.65 13.19
N ALA A 489 26.80 -0.93 12.14
CA ALA A 489 26.09 0.24 11.64
C ALA A 489 25.29 -0.15 10.40
N LEU A 490 24.01 0.19 10.38
CA LEU A 490 23.08 -0.09 9.28
C LEU A 490 22.59 1.24 8.69
N PHE A 491 22.74 1.40 7.37
CA PHE A 491 22.19 2.52 6.63
C PHE A 491 21.34 2.05 5.45
N HIS A 492 20.17 2.65 5.26
CA HIS A 492 19.44 2.58 3.99
C HIS A 492 20.03 3.62 3.04
N ILE A 493 20.52 3.20 1.88
CA ILE A 493 21.25 4.10 0.97
C ILE A 493 20.72 3.92 -0.44
N TYR A 494 19.83 4.83 -0.82
CA TYR A 494 19.35 5.01 -2.19
C TYR A 494 20.18 6.07 -2.90
N GLN A 495 20.40 5.93 -4.20
CA GLN A 495 21.26 6.82 -4.98
C GLN A 495 20.67 8.23 -5.23
N HIS A 496 19.38 8.43 -4.97
CA HIS A 496 18.62 9.60 -5.41
C HIS A 496 18.11 10.49 -4.29
N TRP A 497 18.21 10.08 -3.01
CA TRP A 497 17.69 10.86 -1.89
C TRP A 497 18.54 10.66 -0.62
N PRO A 498 18.92 11.73 0.10
CA PRO A 498 18.64 13.15 -0.16
C PRO A 498 19.46 13.75 -1.30
N ASP A 499 19.12 14.97 -1.71
CA ASP A 499 19.73 15.65 -2.84
C ASP A 499 21.24 15.88 -2.69
N PHE A 500 21.79 15.95 -1.46
CA PHE A 500 23.23 16.00 -1.25
C PHE A 500 23.98 14.80 -1.88
N LEU A 501 23.35 13.63 -2.00
CA LEU A 501 23.99 12.45 -2.61
C LEU A 501 24.43 12.69 -4.05
N PHE A 502 23.75 13.62 -4.75
CA PHE A 502 24.12 13.97 -6.11
C PHE A 502 24.46 15.44 -6.35
N THR A 503 24.25 16.33 -5.37
CA THR A 503 24.66 17.74 -5.46
C THR A 503 26.06 17.99 -4.89
N GLU A 504 26.53 17.15 -3.96
CA GLU A 504 27.84 17.27 -3.33
C GLU A 504 28.97 17.07 -4.37
N PRO A 505 29.87 18.05 -4.58
CA PRO A 505 30.94 17.94 -5.56
C PRO A 505 31.93 16.82 -5.26
N SER A 506 32.24 16.58 -3.98
CA SER A 506 33.21 15.55 -3.60
C SER A 506 32.75 14.13 -3.99
N TYR A 507 31.45 13.85 -3.95
CA TYR A 507 30.92 12.56 -4.42
C TYR A 507 31.01 12.42 -5.95
N ALA A 508 31.02 13.53 -6.70
CA ALA A 508 31.16 13.53 -8.17
C ALA A 508 32.53 13.02 -8.65
N GLU A 509 33.54 13.08 -7.79
CA GLU A 509 34.92 12.70 -8.13
C GLU A 509 35.09 11.18 -8.23
N ALA A 510 34.22 10.41 -7.57
CA ALA A 510 34.29 8.96 -7.54
C ALA A 510 33.95 8.33 -8.90
N ARG A 511 34.68 7.27 -9.22
CA ARG A 511 34.56 6.50 -10.45
C ARG A 511 34.76 5.02 -10.17
N ASP A 512 34.06 4.18 -10.92
CA ASP A 512 34.35 2.75 -11.01
C ASP A 512 34.68 2.37 -12.46
N ALA A 513 34.78 1.07 -12.74
CA ALA A 513 35.10 0.56 -14.07
C ALA A 513 34.08 0.96 -15.17
N GLN A 514 32.88 1.37 -14.79
CA GLN A 514 31.81 1.78 -15.70
C GLN A 514 31.65 3.30 -15.80
N GLY A 515 32.52 4.09 -15.17
CA GLY A 515 32.55 5.56 -15.28
C GLY A 515 32.20 6.30 -13.99
N PRO A 516 31.72 7.57 -14.08
CA PRO A 516 31.35 8.38 -12.92
C PRO A 516 30.34 7.70 -12.01
N ASN A 517 30.54 7.80 -10.70
CA ASN A 517 29.69 7.13 -9.72
C ASN A 517 29.59 7.91 -8.40
N ARG A 518 28.58 8.77 -8.31
CA ARG A 518 28.27 9.56 -7.10
C ARG A 518 27.87 8.70 -5.90
N TYR A 519 27.14 7.60 -6.16
CA TYR A 519 26.77 6.64 -5.13
C TYR A 519 28.02 6.06 -4.44
N LEU A 520 29.03 5.66 -5.23
CA LEU A 520 30.32 5.20 -4.71
C LEU A 520 31.04 6.29 -3.90
N GLY A 521 30.97 7.56 -4.32
CA GLY A 521 31.54 8.68 -3.58
C GLY A 521 30.97 8.80 -2.16
N TYR A 522 29.66 8.70 -2.01
CA TYR A 522 29.01 8.66 -0.70
C TYR A 522 29.42 7.42 0.11
N LEU A 523 29.42 6.23 -0.51
CA LEU A 523 29.85 5.00 0.17
C LEU A 523 31.28 5.11 0.73
N GLN A 524 32.19 5.72 -0.03
CA GLN A 524 33.58 5.94 0.40
C GLN A 524 33.66 6.94 1.56
N ALA A 525 32.90 8.03 1.50
CA ALA A 525 32.83 9.02 2.57
C ALA A 525 32.29 8.42 3.87
N LEU A 526 31.19 7.67 3.79
CA LEU A 526 30.61 7.00 4.95
C LEU A 526 31.54 5.92 5.50
N LYS A 527 32.15 5.09 4.64
CA LYS A 527 33.12 4.08 5.10
C LYS A 527 34.31 4.70 5.85
N LYS A 528 34.76 5.89 5.44
CA LYS A 528 35.82 6.63 6.13
C LYS A 528 35.41 7.05 7.55
N ALA A 529 34.13 7.31 7.81
CA ALA A 529 33.61 7.60 9.15
C ALA A 529 33.53 6.35 10.06
N TYR A 530 33.48 5.16 9.47
CA TYR A 530 33.39 3.85 10.17
C TYR A 530 34.64 2.96 9.97
N PRO A 531 35.84 3.39 10.40
CA PRO A 531 37.02 2.53 10.35
C PRO A 531 36.94 1.42 11.41
N ASN A 532 37.22 0.18 11.01
CA ASN A 532 37.19 -0.99 11.89
C ASN A 532 35.85 -1.21 12.62
N PHE A 533 34.75 -0.79 11.99
CA PHE A 533 33.38 -1.02 12.45
C PHE A 533 32.61 -1.67 11.30
N PRO A 534 31.79 -2.72 11.55
CA PRO A 534 31.01 -3.32 10.49
C PRO A 534 29.95 -2.32 10.02
N LEU A 535 30.04 -1.94 8.75
CA LEU A 535 29.11 -1.02 8.11
C LEU A 535 28.31 -1.79 7.07
N PHE A 536 27.00 -1.71 7.14
CA PHE A 536 26.07 -2.56 6.40
C PHE A 536 25.02 -1.71 5.70
N VAL A 537 24.74 -2.03 4.43
CA VAL A 537 23.66 -1.37 3.70
C VAL A 537 22.38 -2.17 3.89
N GLY A 538 21.48 -1.68 4.73
CA GLY A 538 20.21 -2.35 5.03
C GLY A 538 19.22 -2.32 3.86
N GLU A 539 19.34 -1.30 3.01
CA GLU A 539 18.52 -1.13 1.81
C GLU A 539 19.31 -0.42 0.71
N TYR A 540 19.21 -0.94 -0.50
CA TYR A 540 19.50 -0.24 -1.75
C TYR A 540 18.59 -0.82 -2.83
N GLY A 541 18.04 0.02 -3.69
CA GLY A 541 17.03 -0.38 -4.65
C GLY A 541 16.86 0.61 -5.79
N LEU A 542 16.24 0.15 -6.87
CA LEU A 542 15.90 0.95 -8.05
C LEU A 542 14.51 0.55 -8.54
N ALA A 543 13.66 1.52 -8.87
CA ALA A 543 12.31 1.27 -9.34
C ALA A 543 12.21 1.14 -10.87
N THR A 544 11.34 0.24 -11.35
CA THR A 544 11.06 0.02 -12.79
C THR A 544 9.78 0.72 -13.29
N SER A 545 9.35 1.81 -12.62
CA SER A 545 8.20 2.60 -13.09
C SER A 545 8.49 3.30 -14.43
N LEU A 546 7.45 3.72 -15.13
CA LEU A 546 7.55 4.42 -16.41
C LEU A 546 8.04 5.86 -16.27
N ALA A 547 7.65 6.54 -15.19
CA ALA A 547 8.02 7.91 -14.93
C ALA A 547 8.89 7.99 -13.67
N PRO A 548 9.94 8.82 -13.67
CA PRO A 548 10.71 9.09 -12.47
C PRO A 548 9.95 10.08 -11.58
N ALA A 549 10.02 9.86 -10.27
CA ALA A 549 9.63 10.86 -9.28
C ALA A 549 10.81 11.76 -8.88
N HIS A 550 12.04 11.35 -9.16
CA HIS A 550 13.25 12.12 -8.87
C HIS A 550 14.33 11.82 -9.92
N LEU A 551 14.95 12.85 -10.50
CA LEU A 551 16.01 12.71 -11.51
C LEU A 551 17.39 12.70 -10.88
N HIS A 552 18.28 11.89 -11.47
CA HIS A 552 19.67 11.75 -11.06
C HIS A 552 20.62 12.12 -12.22
N PRO A 553 21.75 12.81 -11.99
CA PRO A 553 22.64 13.27 -13.06
C PRO A 553 23.21 12.19 -13.98
N GLN A 554 23.37 10.95 -13.49
CA GLN A 554 23.79 9.80 -14.30
C GLN A 554 22.62 8.99 -14.90
N GLY A 555 21.38 9.48 -14.81
CA GLY A 555 20.17 8.78 -15.29
C GLY A 555 19.67 7.66 -14.37
N TRP A 556 20.23 7.51 -13.17
CA TRP A 556 19.84 6.50 -12.16
C TRP A 556 18.68 7.01 -11.30
N ASN A 557 17.62 7.44 -11.99
CA ASN A 557 16.48 8.13 -11.43
C ASN A 557 15.71 7.25 -10.40
N ASN A 558 14.86 7.86 -9.57
CA ASN A 558 13.85 7.12 -8.80
C ASN A 558 12.67 6.79 -9.72
N GLY A 559 12.76 5.67 -10.42
CA GLY A 559 11.81 5.29 -11.48
C GLY A 559 12.28 5.70 -12.88
N GLY A 560 11.47 5.42 -13.90
CA GLY A 560 11.82 5.67 -15.30
C GLY A 560 12.92 4.75 -15.85
N LEU A 561 13.05 3.55 -15.30
CA LEU A 561 14.05 2.56 -15.68
C LEU A 561 13.39 1.28 -16.19
N SER A 562 13.95 0.69 -17.24
CA SER A 562 13.59 -0.67 -17.65
C SER A 562 14.09 -1.71 -16.65
N GLU A 563 13.49 -2.90 -16.65
CA GLU A 563 13.99 -4.05 -15.87
C GLU A 563 15.46 -4.36 -16.15
N ARG A 564 15.89 -4.24 -17.42
CA ARG A 564 17.28 -4.37 -17.81
C ARG A 564 18.19 -3.36 -17.11
N GLN A 565 17.80 -2.09 -17.11
CA GLN A 565 18.57 -1.02 -16.45
C GLN A 565 18.60 -1.22 -14.93
N GLN A 566 17.49 -1.62 -14.32
CA GLN A 566 17.42 -1.99 -12.91
C GLN A 566 18.44 -3.12 -12.62
N ALA A 567 18.44 -4.18 -13.43
CA ALA A 567 19.35 -5.32 -13.28
C ALA A 567 20.83 -4.91 -13.33
N ASP A 568 21.22 -4.18 -14.38
CA ASP A 568 22.61 -3.78 -14.60
C ASP A 568 23.12 -2.86 -13.47
N LEU A 569 22.27 -1.93 -13.00
CA LEU A 569 22.63 -0.99 -11.93
C LEU A 569 22.63 -1.65 -10.54
N LEU A 570 21.68 -2.54 -10.22
CA LEU A 570 21.69 -3.26 -8.95
C LEU A 570 22.97 -4.09 -8.81
N VAL A 571 23.39 -4.79 -9.86
CA VAL A 571 24.67 -5.53 -9.87
C VAL A 571 25.86 -4.59 -9.64
N ARG A 572 25.86 -3.41 -10.27
CA ARG A 572 26.90 -2.40 -10.08
C ARG A 572 26.95 -1.91 -8.63
N PHE A 573 25.80 -1.58 -8.03
CA PHE A 573 25.72 -1.14 -6.64
C PHE A 573 26.16 -2.23 -5.66
N THR A 574 25.73 -3.48 -5.85
CA THR A 574 26.20 -4.61 -5.04
C THR A 574 27.73 -4.73 -5.07
N GLN A 575 28.34 -4.53 -6.24
CA GLN A 575 29.80 -4.55 -6.40
C GLN A 575 30.46 -3.36 -5.70
N ASN A 576 29.94 -2.15 -5.89
CA ASN A 576 30.49 -0.94 -5.26
C ASN A 576 30.46 -1.03 -3.73
N ILE A 577 29.36 -1.51 -3.14
CA ILE A 577 29.23 -1.69 -1.69
C ILE A 577 30.29 -2.68 -1.18
N ARG A 578 30.44 -3.82 -1.88
CA ARG A 578 31.43 -4.83 -1.51
C ARG A 578 32.86 -4.30 -1.58
N ASP A 579 33.21 -3.69 -2.70
CA ASP A 579 34.58 -3.24 -2.99
C ASP A 579 34.99 -2.07 -2.09
N THR A 580 34.02 -1.30 -1.56
CA THR A 580 34.26 -0.27 -0.56
C THR A 580 34.54 -0.84 0.85
N GLY A 581 34.33 -2.15 1.07
CA GLY A 581 34.66 -2.82 2.33
C GLY A 581 33.56 -2.75 3.39
N TYR A 582 32.30 -2.73 2.96
CA TYR A 582 31.14 -2.92 3.82
C TYR A 582 31.05 -4.40 4.27
N ALA A 583 30.31 -4.66 5.33
CA ALA A 583 30.05 -5.99 5.88
C ALA A 583 29.01 -6.78 5.04
N GLY A 584 28.24 -6.08 4.21
CA GLY A 584 27.24 -6.65 3.33
C GLY A 584 26.17 -5.65 2.92
N SER A 585 25.17 -6.14 2.22
CA SER A 585 24.09 -5.34 1.65
C SER A 585 22.81 -6.15 1.42
N ILE A 586 21.65 -5.53 1.56
CA ILE A 586 20.34 -6.14 1.24
C ILE A 586 19.65 -5.31 0.16
N VAL A 587 19.24 -5.99 -0.91
CA VAL A 587 18.47 -5.37 -2.00
C VAL A 587 17.05 -5.09 -1.51
N PHE A 588 16.58 -3.88 -1.76
CA PHE A 588 15.19 -3.50 -1.61
C PHE A 588 14.52 -3.57 -3.00
N GLU A 589 13.66 -4.56 -3.27
CA GLU A 589 13.18 -5.62 -2.36
C GLU A 589 12.75 -6.90 -3.10
N TRP A 590 12.25 -7.91 -2.37
CA TRP A 590 11.86 -9.21 -2.95
C TRP A 590 10.80 -9.07 -4.05
N GLN A 591 9.72 -8.32 -3.80
CA GLN A 591 8.58 -8.23 -4.70
C GLN A 591 8.05 -6.80 -4.79
N ASP A 592 7.37 -6.48 -5.88
CA ASP A 592 6.66 -5.21 -6.04
C ASP A 592 5.52 -5.11 -5.01
N GLU A 593 5.40 -3.95 -4.35
CA GLU A 593 4.43 -3.70 -3.27
C GLU A 593 3.43 -2.60 -3.65
N TRP A 594 2.25 -2.99 -4.13
CA TRP A 594 1.28 -2.07 -4.75
C TRP A 594 0.57 -1.12 -3.77
N PHE A 595 0.68 -1.37 -2.46
CA PHE A 595 0.10 -0.48 -1.45
C PHE A 595 0.93 0.79 -1.23
N LYS A 596 2.22 0.75 -1.57
CA LYS A 596 3.16 1.87 -1.41
C LYS A 596 2.80 3.02 -2.35
N HIS A 597 3.28 4.20 -2.02
CA HIS A 597 3.11 5.39 -2.84
C HIS A 597 4.30 6.33 -2.66
N VAL A 598 4.68 7.01 -3.73
CA VAL A 598 5.77 8.00 -3.68
C VAL A 598 5.37 9.24 -2.89
N ALA A 599 6.28 9.78 -2.10
CA ALA A 599 6.06 11.05 -1.39
C ALA A 599 6.25 12.27 -2.32
N ASP A 600 5.50 12.33 -3.43
CA ASP A 600 5.51 13.43 -4.40
C ASP A 600 4.17 14.19 -4.41
N PRO A 601 4.14 15.44 -4.91
CA PRO A 601 2.88 16.15 -5.08
C PRO A 601 2.16 15.76 -6.38
N PHE A 602 2.74 14.98 -7.30
CA PHE A 602 2.22 14.80 -8.66
C PHE A 602 1.51 13.48 -8.92
N THR A 603 1.91 12.41 -8.25
CA THR A 603 1.50 11.02 -8.48
C THR A 603 0.64 10.51 -7.33
N ALA A 604 1.18 10.48 -6.11
CA ALA A 604 0.49 9.95 -4.93
C ALA A 604 -0.89 10.59 -4.64
N PRO A 605 -1.08 11.93 -4.74
CA PRO A 605 -2.38 12.53 -4.47
C PRO A 605 -3.52 12.07 -5.38
N LEU A 606 -3.21 11.41 -6.51
CA LEU A 606 -4.19 10.84 -7.43
C LEU A 606 -4.62 9.43 -7.02
N GLU A 607 -3.87 8.71 -6.18
CA GLU A 607 -4.17 7.32 -5.80
C GLU A 607 -5.16 7.23 -4.61
N LYS A 608 -6.33 7.84 -4.76
CA LYS A 608 -7.35 7.90 -3.71
C LYS A 608 -8.65 7.18 -4.13
N PRO A 609 -9.30 6.43 -3.22
CA PRO A 609 -8.96 6.27 -1.80
C PRO A 609 -7.83 5.27 -1.54
N TRP A 610 -6.99 5.55 -0.54
CA TRP A 610 -5.82 4.74 -0.18
C TRP A 610 -6.13 3.28 0.15
N ASP A 611 -7.30 3.01 0.73
CA ASP A 611 -7.75 1.65 1.07
C ASP A 611 -7.92 0.74 -0.16
N ARG A 612 -7.98 1.32 -1.36
CA ARG A 612 -8.11 0.59 -2.64
C ARG A 612 -6.80 0.59 -3.44
N ASN A 613 -5.76 1.25 -2.95
CA ASN A 613 -4.49 1.36 -3.66
C ASN A 613 -3.88 0.01 -4.08
N PRO A 614 -3.91 -1.05 -3.23
CA PRO A 614 -3.35 -2.35 -3.61
C PRO A 614 -4.11 -3.08 -4.71
N LEU A 615 -5.30 -2.60 -5.11
CA LEU A 615 -6.12 -3.26 -6.14
C LEU A 615 -5.62 -3.00 -7.56
N TRP A 616 -4.65 -2.11 -7.76
CA TRP A 616 -4.15 -1.79 -9.09
C TRP A 616 -2.69 -1.33 -9.02
N MET A 617 -1.95 -1.56 -10.11
CA MET A 617 -0.57 -1.12 -10.22
C MET A 617 -0.54 0.21 -10.95
N ASN A 618 -0.08 1.27 -10.28
CA ASN A 618 0.18 2.53 -10.96
C ASN A 618 1.60 2.51 -11.52
N ALA A 619 1.73 2.24 -12.82
CA ALA A 619 3.03 2.19 -13.48
C ALA A 619 3.79 3.53 -13.48
N LEU A 620 3.19 4.64 -13.02
CA LEU A 620 3.88 5.92 -12.82
C LEU A 620 4.48 6.10 -11.42
N ASP A 621 4.10 5.26 -10.45
CA ASP A 621 4.60 5.36 -9.07
C ASP A 621 5.84 4.48 -8.88
N PRO A 622 7.03 5.06 -8.63
CA PRO A 622 8.24 4.27 -8.40
C PRO A 622 8.19 3.42 -7.14
N GLU A 623 7.51 3.83 -6.07
CA GLU A 623 7.52 3.10 -4.79
C GLU A 623 6.83 1.74 -4.87
N LYS A 624 6.02 1.52 -5.91
CA LYS A 624 5.40 0.22 -6.18
C LYS A 624 6.31 -0.74 -6.97
N GLY A 625 7.38 -0.24 -7.59
CA GLY A 625 8.14 -0.93 -8.64
C GLY A 625 9.58 -1.32 -8.27
N PHE A 626 9.94 -1.36 -6.99
CA PHE A 626 11.29 -1.70 -6.51
C PHE A 626 11.61 -3.20 -6.50
N GLY A 627 10.60 -4.05 -6.52
CA GLY A 627 10.75 -5.49 -6.40
C GLY A 627 11.59 -6.10 -7.52
N ILE A 628 12.29 -7.20 -7.21
CA ILE A 628 12.91 -8.08 -8.22
C ILE A 628 11.94 -9.16 -8.73
N VAL A 629 10.79 -9.32 -8.06
CA VAL A 629 9.63 -10.07 -8.50
C VAL A 629 8.51 -9.09 -8.84
N GLY A 630 8.06 -9.11 -10.09
CA GLY A 630 6.88 -8.38 -10.53
C GLY A 630 5.64 -9.28 -10.59
N TYR A 631 4.50 -8.69 -10.93
CA TYR A 631 3.23 -9.39 -11.04
C TYR A 631 2.56 -9.13 -12.39
N GLU A 632 1.93 -10.14 -12.96
CA GLU A 632 1.18 -10.06 -14.21
C GLU A 632 -0.17 -10.77 -14.10
N PRO A 633 -1.14 -10.46 -14.97
CA PRO A 633 -2.42 -11.14 -14.95
C PRO A 633 -2.28 -12.67 -15.18
N VAL A 634 -3.15 -13.45 -14.53
CA VAL A 634 -3.23 -14.91 -14.74
C VAL A 634 -3.86 -15.29 -16.08
N TYR A 635 -4.36 -14.31 -16.83
CA TYR A 635 -4.97 -14.44 -18.14
C TYR A 635 -4.11 -13.71 -19.19
N PRO A 636 -4.18 -14.12 -20.47
CA PRO A 636 -3.39 -13.48 -21.53
C PRO A 636 -3.72 -12.00 -21.67
N VAL A 637 -2.68 -11.18 -21.88
CA VAL A 637 -2.79 -9.75 -22.21
C VAL A 637 -1.96 -9.43 -23.46
N PRO A 638 -2.27 -8.34 -24.19
CA PRO A 638 -1.49 -7.92 -25.35
C PRO A 638 -0.02 -7.64 -25.03
N LEU A 639 0.88 -8.31 -25.75
CA LEU A 639 2.34 -8.18 -25.56
C LEU A 639 3.01 -7.21 -26.54
N LEU A 640 2.23 -6.51 -27.39
CA LEU A 640 2.73 -5.54 -28.37
C LEU A 640 3.71 -6.17 -29.38
N ARG A 641 3.23 -7.12 -30.18
CA ARG A 641 4.08 -7.97 -31.04
C ARG A 641 3.47 -8.39 -32.38
N GLY A 642 2.41 -7.72 -32.83
CA GLY A 642 1.84 -8.01 -34.14
C GLY A 642 0.97 -9.28 -34.19
N GLN A 643 0.55 -9.84 -33.05
CA GLN A 643 -0.19 -11.11 -32.99
C GLN A 643 -1.69 -10.94 -32.69
N PRO A 644 -2.60 -11.24 -33.65
CA PRO A 644 -4.03 -11.13 -33.42
C PRO A 644 -4.57 -12.02 -32.29
N SER A 645 -3.91 -13.15 -31.99
CA SER A 645 -4.28 -14.06 -30.90
C SER A 645 -4.23 -13.39 -29.52
N ASP A 646 -3.36 -12.40 -29.34
CA ASP A 646 -3.22 -11.69 -28.07
C ASP A 646 -4.45 -10.79 -27.77
N TRP A 647 -5.34 -10.62 -28.76
CA TRP A 647 -6.53 -9.75 -28.71
C TRP A 647 -7.84 -10.53 -28.75
N GLN A 648 -7.83 -11.86 -28.58
CA GLN A 648 -9.02 -12.72 -28.73
C GLN A 648 -10.19 -12.30 -27.82
N ASP A 649 -9.90 -11.81 -26.61
CA ASP A 649 -10.89 -11.41 -25.60
C ASP A 649 -11.17 -9.89 -25.61
N ALA A 650 -10.56 -9.15 -26.54
CA ALA A 650 -10.70 -7.70 -26.60
C ALA A 650 -12.05 -7.27 -27.19
N LYS A 651 -12.60 -6.17 -26.67
CA LYS A 651 -13.82 -5.56 -27.20
C LYS A 651 -13.52 -4.85 -28.51
N ALA A 652 -14.20 -5.22 -29.59
CA ALA A 652 -14.24 -4.42 -30.81
C ALA A 652 -15.03 -3.12 -30.56
N VAL A 653 -14.33 -2.05 -30.23
CA VAL A 653 -14.91 -0.71 -30.02
C VAL A 653 -15.50 -0.19 -31.34
N TYR A 654 -14.77 -0.41 -32.43
CA TYR A 654 -15.27 -0.28 -33.80
C TYR A 654 -14.87 -1.53 -34.58
N PRO A 655 -15.82 -2.42 -34.95
CA PRO A 655 -15.50 -3.63 -35.70
C PRO A 655 -15.08 -3.31 -37.14
N PRO A 656 -14.40 -4.25 -37.83
CA PRO A 656 -14.15 -4.13 -39.26
C PRO A 656 -15.45 -3.83 -40.02
N GLY A 657 -15.42 -2.79 -40.85
CA GLY A 657 -16.61 -2.38 -41.60
C GLY A 657 -17.53 -1.39 -40.88
N ALA A 658 -17.17 -0.87 -39.70
CA ALA A 658 -17.87 0.21 -39.00
C ALA A 658 -17.91 1.57 -39.76
N GLY A 659 -17.50 1.59 -41.03
CA GLY A 659 -17.72 2.71 -41.94
C GLY A 659 -16.67 3.82 -41.86
N ALA A 660 -15.38 3.51 -41.65
CA ALA A 660 -14.31 4.52 -41.69
C ALA A 660 -14.41 5.36 -42.98
N ALA A 661 -14.87 6.61 -42.84
CA ALA A 661 -15.12 7.49 -43.96
C ALA A 661 -14.10 8.64 -43.93
N GLY A 662 -13.45 8.87 -45.06
CA GLY A 662 -12.77 10.12 -45.34
C GLY A 662 -13.74 11.16 -45.92
N PRO A 663 -13.27 12.38 -46.20
CA PRO A 663 -14.09 13.43 -46.82
C PRO A 663 -14.72 13.07 -48.18
N THR A 664 -14.33 11.95 -48.80
CA THR A 664 -14.73 11.50 -50.15
C THR A 664 -15.26 10.07 -50.24
N GLY A 665 -15.43 9.33 -49.12
CA GLY A 665 -15.95 7.94 -49.12
C GLY A 665 -15.28 6.99 -48.12
N ILE A 666 -15.56 5.69 -48.22
CA ILE A 666 -14.97 4.62 -47.37
C ILE A 666 -13.46 4.55 -47.60
N SER A 667 -12.67 4.58 -46.54
CA SER A 667 -11.20 4.56 -46.56
C SER A 667 -10.66 3.33 -45.82
N SER A 668 -9.67 2.65 -46.39
CA SER A 668 -9.01 1.51 -45.74
C SER A 668 -7.84 1.91 -44.84
N ALA A 669 -7.54 3.22 -44.73
CA ALA A 669 -6.46 3.75 -43.91
C ALA A 669 -6.67 3.52 -42.40
N LEU A 670 -7.90 3.24 -41.97
CA LEU A 670 -8.26 2.83 -40.61
C LEU A 670 -9.45 1.88 -40.70
N ARG A 671 -9.37 0.69 -40.10
CA ARG A 671 -10.31 -0.42 -40.33
C ARG A 671 -11.10 -0.83 -39.09
N ALA A 672 -10.43 -0.90 -37.95
CA ALA A 672 -11.04 -1.32 -36.69
C ALA A 672 -10.28 -0.75 -35.49
N ILE A 673 -10.97 -0.68 -34.35
CA ILE A 673 -10.35 -0.39 -33.04
C ILE A 673 -10.82 -1.45 -32.05
N TYR A 674 -9.86 -2.04 -31.34
CA TYR A 674 -10.08 -2.95 -30.24
C TYR A 674 -9.55 -2.35 -28.94
N ALA A 675 -10.20 -2.68 -27.83
CA ALA A 675 -9.76 -2.27 -26.51
C ALA A 675 -9.93 -3.40 -25.49
N THR A 676 -8.97 -3.55 -24.60
CA THR A 676 -9.03 -4.39 -23.41
C THR A 676 -8.24 -3.71 -22.28
N SER A 677 -8.26 -4.25 -21.07
CA SER A 677 -7.52 -3.69 -19.93
C SER A 677 -7.26 -4.72 -18.85
N ASP A 678 -6.28 -4.43 -17.99
CA ASP A 678 -5.99 -5.17 -16.76
C ASP A 678 -5.87 -4.21 -15.56
N PHE A 679 -5.26 -4.67 -14.47
CA PHE A 679 -5.05 -3.88 -13.26
C PHE A 679 -3.98 -2.77 -13.40
N GLU A 680 -3.27 -2.67 -14.52
CA GLU A 680 -2.15 -1.73 -14.71
C GLU A 680 -2.34 -0.84 -15.96
N PHE A 681 -2.91 -1.37 -17.05
CA PHE A 681 -3.02 -0.69 -18.34
C PHE A 681 -4.39 -0.79 -19.01
N LEU A 682 -4.69 0.25 -19.79
CA LEU A 682 -5.58 0.19 -20.94
C LEU A 682 -4.78 -0.26 -22.17
N TYR A 683 -5.25 -1.26 -22.90
CA TYR A 683 -4.69 -1.68 -24.18
C TYR A 683 -5.59 -1.24 -25.34
N LEU A 684 -4.99 -0.66 -26.38
CA LEU A 684 -5.67 -0.28 -27.63
C LEU A 684 -4.99 -0.93 -28.83
N ARG A 685 -5.79 -1.38 -29.79
CA ARG A 685 -5.31 -1.85 -31.09
C ARG A 685 -6.04 -1.14 -32.20
N LEU A 686 -5.28 -0.63 -33.16
CA LEU A 686 -5.76 -0.04 -34.39
C LEU A 686 -5.36 -0.95 -35.54
N ASP A 687 -6.36 -1.42 -36.28
CA ASP A 687 -6.12 -2.09 -37.55
C ASP A 687 -6.16 -1.07 -38.68
N VAL A 688 -5.10 -1.05 -39.48
CA VAL A 688 -4.97 -0.20 -40.66
C VAL A 688 -4.75 -1.07 -41.90
N GLN A 689 -4.49 -0.45 -43.05
CA GLN A 689 -4.18 -1.19 -44.27
C GLN A 689 -2.89 -2.00 -44.07
N PRO A 690 -2.91 -3.34 -44.24
CA PRO A 690 -1.70 -4.16 -44.17
C PRO A 690 -0.70 -3.78 -45.29
N GLY A 691 0.60 -3.80 -44.98
CA GLY A 691 1.70 -3.39 -45.85
C GLY A 691 2.65 -2.42 -45.14
N ASP A 692 3.61 -1.84 -45.88
CA ASP A 692 4.61 -0.95 -45.26
C ASP A 692 3.96 0.28 -44.58
N LEU A 693 4.05 0.34 -43.25
CA LEU A 693 3.67 1.51 -42.45
C LEU A 693 4.71 2.63 -42.66
N ASP A 694 4.45 3.50 -43.61
CA ASP A 694 5.31 4.63 -43.94
C ASP A 694 4.98 5.85 -43.08
N TRP A 695 5.70 6.02 -41.96
CA TRP A 695 5.57 7.15 -41.04
C TRP A 695 5.97 8.51 -41.66
N SER A 696 6.60 8.53 -42.83
CA SER A 696 6.85 9.76 -43.58
C SER A 696 5.61 10.25 -44.35
N LYS A 697 4.63 9.35 -44.55
CA LYS A 697 3.37 9.63 -45.26
C LYS A 697 2.16 9.63 -44.34
N TRP A 698 2.16 8.81 -43.30
CA TRP A 698 1.00 8.56 -42.45
C TRP A 698 1.30 8.76 -40.98
N ASN A 699 0.40 9.48 -40.30
CA ASN A 699 0.32 9.52 -38.84
C ASN A 699 -1.04 9.01 -38.38
N TYR A 700 -1.09 8.45 -37.18
CA TYR A 700 -2.32 7.94 -36.57
C TYR A 700 -2.55 8.61 -35.23
N TRP A 701 -3.66 9.33 -35.10
CA TRP A 701 -4.00 10.07 -33.88
C TRP A 701 -5.18 9.42 -33.19
N ILE A 702 -5.17 9.38 -31.86
CA ILE A 702 -6.25 8.82 -31.04
C ILE A 702 -6.66 9.86 -30.01
N ALA A 703 -7.91 10.27 -30.04
CA ALA A 703 -8.52 11.10 -29.03
C ALA A 703 -9.22 10.23 -27.98
N LEU A 704 -8.88 10.44 -26.71
CA LEU A 704 -9.47 9.75 -25.56
C LEU A 704 -10.19 10.75 -24.65
N ASN A 705 -11.33 10.35 -24.11
CA ASN A 705 -12.03 11.12 -23.07
C ASN A 705 -12.42 10.19 -21.93
N THR A 706 -11.99 10.53 -20.71
CA THR A 706 -12.26 9.78 -19.49
C THR A 706 -13.55 10.22 -18.80
N LEU A 707 -14.14 11.36 -19.19
CA LEU A 707 -15.45 11.85 -18.76
C LEU A 707 -16.26 12.35 -19.99
N PRO A 708 -16.65 11.43 -20.89
CA PRO A 708 -17.17 11.80 -22.20
C PRO A 708 -18.46 12.61 -22.13
N GLY A 709 -18.44 13.79 -22.75
CA GLY A 709 -19.53 14.76 -22.76
C GLY A 709 -19.55 15.70 -21.54
N GLU A 710 -18.65 15.51 -20.59
CA GLU A 710 -18.58 16.29 -19.35
C GLU A 710 -17.30 17.12 -19.25
N SER A 711 -16.20 16.70 -19.88
CA SER A 711 -14.93 17.43 -19.87
C SER A 711 -14.15 17.34 -21.18
N GLY A 712 -13.09 18.17 -21.30
CA GLY A 712 -12.14 18.15 -22.41
C GLY A 712 -12.43 19.18 -23.51
N ALA A 713 -11.69 19.08 -24.61
CA ALA A 713 -11.80 19.96 -25.77
C ALA A 713 -12.65 19.32 -26.88
N GLN A 714 -13.69 20.00 -27.38
CA GLN A 714 -14.47 19.51 -28.52
C GLN A 714 -13.68 19.62 -29.83
N ASP A 715 -13.04 20.76 -30.06
CA ASP A 715 -12.21 20.97 -31.24
C ASP A 715 -10.81 20.37 -31.04
N ILE A 716 -10.46 19.43 -31.92
CA ILE A 716 -9.16 18.78 -31.92
C ILE A 716 -8.18 19.65 -32.70
N ALA A 717 -7.41 20.46 -31.95
CA ALA A 717 -6.42 21.35 -32.49
C ALA A 717 -5.45 20.61 -33.44
N GLY A 718 -5.20 21.21 -34.61
CA GLY A 718 -4.35 20.64 -35.65
C GLY A 718 -5.02 19.65 -36.61
N LEU A 719 -6.25 19.20 -36.33
CA LEU A 719 -7.02 18.33 -37.25
C LEU A 719 -8.19 19.03 -37.96
N GLY A 720 -8.70 20.14 -37.41
CA GLY A 720 -9.92 20.77 -37.90
C GLY A 720 -11.15 19.86 -37.73
N VAL A 721 -11.15 19.02 -36.70
CA VAL A 721 -12.21 18.07 -36.36
C VAL A 721 -12.83 18.46 -35.03
N SER A 722 -14.16 18.40 -34.93
CA SER A 722 -14.88 18.58 -33.67
C SER A 722 -15.52 17.27 -33.18
N LEU A 723 -15.33 16.94 -31.91
CA LEU A 723 -15.92 15.81 -31.18
C LEU A 723 -16.95 16.32 -30.17
N LYS A 724 -18.22 15.92 -30.31
CA LYS A 724 -19.28 16.36 -29.37
C LYS A 724 -19.00 15.99 -27.92
N THR A 725 -18.38 14.84 -27.68
CA THR A 725 -18.03 14.36 -26.34
C THR A 725 -16.81 15.05 -25.76
N GLY A 726 -16.04 15.81 -26.55
CA GLY A 726 -14.74 16.33 -26.18
C GLY A 726 -13.65 15.25 -26.14
N ALA A 727 -12.40 15.67 -25.97
CA ALA A 727 -11.25 14.82 -25.67
C ALA A 727 -10.43 15.42 -24.52
N ASN A 728 -10.02 14.57 -23.58
CA ASN A 728 -9.09 14.93 -22.52
C ASN A 728 -7.64 14.67 -22.93
N PHE A 729 -7.42 13.64 -23.74
CA PHE A 729 -6.09 13.24 -24.19
C PHE A 729 -6.05 13.08 -25.71
N LEU A 730 -4.89 13.37 -26.27
CA LEU A 730 -4.60 13.18 -27.69
C LEU A 730 -3.28 12.43 -27.85
N ILE A 731 -3.36 11.18 -28.27
CA ILE A 731 -2.21 10.37 -28.65
C ILE A 731 -1.87 10.66 -30.10
N GLN A 732 -0.61 10.95 -30.37
CA GLN A 732 -0.09 11.27 -31.70
C GLN A 732 0.98 10.25 -32.09
N LEU A 733 0.61 9.23 -32.86
CA LEU A 733 1.58 8.25 -33.39
C LEU A 733 2.18 8.78 -34.68
N SER A 734 3.47 9.09 -34.63
CA SER A 734 4.21 9.79 -35.70
C SER A 734 5.58 9.15 -35.97
N GLY A 735 5.71 7.86 -35.67
CA GLY A 735 6.96 7.09 -35.76
C GLY A 735 7.66 6.90 -34.41
N THR A 736 8.62 5.96 -34.39
CA THR A 736 9.22 5.39 -33.16
C THR A 736 9.85 6.41 -32.21
N ALA A 737 10.34 7.55 -32.72
CA ALA A 737 11.03 8.56 -31.92
C ALA A 737 10.17 9.78 -31.53
N SER A 738 8.97 9.95 -32.09
CA SER A 738 8.18 11.18 -31.91
C SER A 738 6.75 10.98 -31.42
N SER A 739 6.34 9.72 -31.23
CA SER A 739 5.03 9.37 -30.67
C SER A 739 4.88 9.84 -29.23
N ARG A 740 3.72 10.43 -28.92
CA ARG A 740 3.45 11.05 -27.61
C ARG A 740 1.96 11.03 -27.25
N ILE A 741 1.65 11.25 -25.98
CA ILE A 741 0.32 11.57 -25.48
C ILE A 741 0.30 13.01 -24.94
N LEU A 742 -0.72 13.77 -25.30
CA LEU A 742 -0.93 15.14 -24.84
C LEU A 742 -2.22 15.21 -24.01
N ILE A 743 -2.31 16.20 -23.14
CA ILE A 743 -3.50 16.47 -22.31
C ILE A 743 -4.13 17.81 -22.68
N ALA A 744 -5.46 17.90 -22.67
CA ALA A 744 -6.16 19.17 -22.81
C ALA A 744 -5.91 20.06 -21.59
N GLU A 745 -5.54 21.33 -21.81
CA GLU A 745 -5.18 22.30 -20.76
C GLU A 745 -6.31 22.48 -19.72
N ASN A 746 -7.57 22.43 -20.16
CA ASN A 746 -8.75 22.50 -19.28
C ASN A 746 -9.01 21.23 -18.46
N TYR A 747 -8.25 20.17 -18.68
CA TYR A 747 -8.27 18.94 -17.89
C TYR A 747 -6.95 18.68 -17.16
N ASN A 748 -5.85 19.31 -17.58
CA ASN A 748 -4.53 19.15 -16.95
C ASN A 748 -4.52 19.74 -15.52
N PRO A 749 -4.30 18.91 -14.47
CA PRO A 749 -4.22 19.40 -13.10
C PRO A 749 -3.01 20.30 -12.86
N ASN A 750 -1.96 20.21 -13.67
CA ASN A 750 -0.71 20.93 -13.46
C ASN A 750 -0.64 22.18 -14.35
N GLY A 751 0.07 23.20 -13.89
CA GLY A 751 0.29 24.43 -14.63
C GLY A 751 1.66 25.04 -14.31
N LEU A 752 2.14 25.88 -15.23
CA LEU A 752 3.39 26.62 -15.07
C LEU A 752 3.12 28.00 -14.49
N PHE A 753 3.47 28.20 -13.23
CA PHE A 753 3.18 29.42 -12.48
C PHE A 753 4.46 30.23 -12.22
N SER A 754 4.35 31.55 -12.32
CA SER A 754 5.41 32.46 -11.87
C SER A 754 5.54 32.42 -10.34
N LEU A 755 6.77 32.47 -9.84
CA LEU A 755 7.01 32.56 -8.41
C LEU A 755 6.54 33.92 -7.86
N PRO A 756 5.86 33.97 -6.70
CA PRO A 756 5.53 35.22 -6.05
C PRO A 756 6.77 36.09 -5.80
N GLY A 757 6.78 37.32 -6.31
CA GLY A 757 7.92 38.25 -6.23
C GLY A 757 9.03 38.00 -7.27
N ARG A 758 9.02 36.87 -7.98
CA ARG A 758 10.00 36.50 -9.02
C ARG A 758 9.30 36.03 -10.31
N PRO A 759 8.69 36.96 -11.07
CA PRO A 759 7.93 36.60 -12.28
C PRO A 759 8.81 36.02 -13.40
N ASP A 760 10.12 36.25 -13.33
CA ASP A 760 11.14 35.67 -14.22
C ASP A 760 11.37 34.18 -13.98
N LEU A 761 11.04 33.65 -12.81
CA LEU A 761 11.13 32.24 -12.47
C LEU A 761 9.75 31.60 -12.50
N LYS A 762 9.69 30.37 -13.04
CA LYS A 762 8.46 29.59 -13.13
C LYS A 762 8.64 28.20 -12.54
N ARG A 763 7.59 27.66 -11.93
CA ARG A 763 7.51 26.31 -11.37
C ARG A 763 6.24 25.60 -11.82
N ILE A 764 6.30 24.27 -11.82
CA ILE A 764 5.12 23.45 -12.10
C ILE A 764 4.42 23.16 -10.78
N TRP A 765 3.18 23.59 -10.65
CA TRP A 765 2.33 23.30 -9.49
C TRP A 765 0.98 22.76 -9.94
N ARG A 766 0.25 22.15 -9.00
CA ARG A 766 -1.15 21.79 -9.21
C ARG A 766 -2.02 23.05 -9.17
N LYS A 767 -2.95 23.17 -10.12
CA LYS A 767 -3.95 24.24 -10.20
C LYS A 767 -4.87 24.17 -8.98
N GLN A 768 -5.17 25.30 -8.39
CA GLN A 768 -6.08 25.43 -7.24
C GLN A 768 -7.52 25.63 -7.74
N GLY A 769 -8.48 24.87 -7.21
CA GLY A 769 -9.90 25.03 -7.56
C GLY A 769 -10.23 24.76 -9.02
N LEU A 770 -9.51 23.85 -9.69
CA LEU A 770 -9.74 23.52 -11.09
C LEU A 770 -11.10 22.84 -11.25
N GLU A 771 -12.05 23.53 -11.85
CA GLU A 771 -13.31 22.96 -12.29
C GLU A 771 -13.15 22.37 -13.69
N ILE A 772 -13.36 21.06 -13.80
CA ILE A 772 -13.38 20.40 -15.11
C ILE A 772 -14.74 20.61 -15.79
N GLY A 773 -14.68 20.92 -17.08
CA GLY A 773 -15.86 21.13 -17.91
C GLY A 773 -15.55 20.93 -19.39
N LEU A 774 -16.59 20.78 -20.19
CA LEU A 774 -16.49 20.67 -21.64
C LEU A 774 -16.27 22.07 -22.23
N ALA A 775 -15.22 22.22 -23.03
CA ALA A 775 -14.92 23.46 -23.74
C ALA A 775 -15.00 23.25 -25.25
N THR A 776 -15.50 24.25 -25.98
CA THR A 776 -15.50 24.22 -27.46
C THR A 776 -14.08 24.01 -27.99
N SER A 777 -13.10 24.71 -27.43
CA SER A 777 -11.68 24.59 -27.78
C SER A 777 -10.82 24.74 -26.54
N SER A 778 -9.76 23.94 -26.45
CA SER A 778 -8.68 24.02 -25.47
C SER A 778 -7.41 23.46 -26.12
N SER A 779 -6.24 24.01 -25.77
CA SER A 779 -4.98 23.49 -26.28
C SER A 779 -4.65 22.12 -25.70
N PHE A 780 -3.96 21.30 -26.48
CA PHE A 780 -3.32 20.09 -25.99
C PHE A 780 -1.85 20.38 -25.70
N GLU A 781 -1.40 20.03 -24.50
CA GLU A 781 -0.07 20.32 -23.97
C GLU A 781 0.62 19.04 -23.46
N ASP A 782 1.93 19.13 -23.28
CA ASP A 782 2.73 18.05 -22.71
C ASP A 782 2.44 17.88 -21.20
N ILE A 783 2.50 16.65 -20.71
CA ILE A 783 2.26 16.27 -19.32
C ILE A 783 3.53 16.48 -18.49
N LEU A 784 3.73 17.69 -17.99
CA LEU A 784 4.93 18.07 -17.24
C LEU A 784 4.75 17.90 -15.72
N THR A 785 5.82 17.43 -15.06
CA THR A 785 5.95 17.36 -13.59
C THR A 785 7.29 17.94 -13.13
N GLU A 786 7.36 18.47 -11.91
CA GLU A 786 8.63 18.89 -11.29
C GLU A 786 9.20 17.71 -10.48
N ALA A 787 10.13 16.95 -11.06
CA ALA A 787 10.69 15.74 -10.45
C ALA A 787 11.70 16.07 -9.33
N ASN A 788 12.44 17.17 -9.44
CA ASN A 788 13.31 17.64 -8.36
C ASN A 788 12.88 19.04 -7.98
N MET A 789 12.56 19.24 -6.70
CA MET A 789 12.34 20.57 -6.14
C MET A 789 13.66 21.37 -6.12
N PRO A 790 13.61 22.72 -6.16
CA PRO A 790 14.82 23.51 -6.02
C PRO A 790 15.49 23.24 -4.66
N ARG A 791 16.82 23.26 -4.64
CA ARG A 791 17.62 23.16 -3.43
C ARG A 791 18.61 24.30 -3.32
N PHE A 792 19.14 24.51 -2.11
CA PHE A 792 20.17 25.50 -1.85
C PHE A 792 21.29 24.88 -1.03
N ALA A 793 22.52 25.24 -1.36
CA ALA A 793 23.67 24.99 -0.51
C ALA A 793 23.71 25.99 0.65
N ARG A 794 24.46 25.65 1.72
CA ARG A 794 24.62 26.52 2.90
C ARG A 794 25.32 27.85 2.61
N ASP A 795 26.08 27.93 1.51
CA ASP A 795 26.67 29.17 0.99
C ASP A 795 25.68 30.02 0.16
N GLY A 796 24.45 29.54 -0.01
CA GLY A 796 23.39 30.17 -0.76
C GLY A 796 23.36 29.78 -2.24
N ARG A 797 24.30 29.01 -2.79
CA ARG A 797 24.25 28.54 -4.18
C ARG A 797 22.95 27.78 -4.46
N ALA A 798 22.29 28.13 -5.55
CA ALA A 798 20.99 27.56 -5.91
C ALA A 798 21.15 26.37 -6.86
N PHE A 799 20.39 25.31 -6.62
CA PHE A 799 20.16 24.20 -7.53
C PHE A 799 18.72 24.35 -8.08
N PRO A 800 18.56 24.61 -9.38
CA PRO A 800 17.24 24.84 -9.97
C PRO A 800 16.39 23.56 -9.94
N PRO A 801 15.06 23.67 -10.05
CA PRO A 801 14.21 22.49 -10.18
C PRO A 801 14.52 21.74 -11.47
N LEU A 802 14.28 20.43 -11.47
CA LEU A 802 14.33 19.60 -12.67
C LEU A 802 12.93 19.10 -13.01
N ASN A 803 12.52 19.35 -14.25
CA ASN A 803 11.21 18.94 -14.75
C ASN A 803 11.35 17.65 -15.58
N TYR A 804 10.28 16.88 -15.62
CA TYR A 804 10.15 15.68 -16.44
C TYR A 804 8.88 15.76 -17.30
N ASP A 805 8.99 15.32 -18.55
CA ASP A 805 7.88 15.23 -19.50
C ASP A 805 7.41 13.78 -19.59
N ARG A 806 6.16 13.53 -19.20
CA ARG A 806 5.51 12.21 -19.25
C ARG A 806 4.81 11.93 -20.58
N SER A 807 4.85 12.87 -21.53
CA SER A 807 4.20 12.75 -22.84
C SER A 807 4.81 11.72 -23.80
N PRO A 808 6.14 11.50 -23.85
CA PRO A 808 6.72 10.56 -24.80
C PRO A 808 6.17 9.14 -24.62
N LEU A 809 5.90 8.44 -25.73
CA LEU A 809 5.47 7.04 -25.73
C LEU A 809 6.60 6.16 -26.29
N PRO A 810 7.38 5.48 -25.44
CA PRO A 810 8.45 4.61 -25.89
C PRO A 810 7.93 3.48 -26.79
N TYR A 811 8.53 3.33 -27.97
CA TYR A 811 8.29 2.22 -28.87
C TYR A 811 9.04 0.98 -28.40
N GLY A 812 8.41 -0.19 -28.46
CA GLY A 812 9.05 -1.47 -28.11
C GLY A 812 8.02 -2.59 -28.00
N THR A 813 8.42 -3.71 -27.41
CA THR A 813 7.52 -4.84 -27.13
C THR A 813 7.50 -5.19 -25.65
N ALA A 814 6.36 -5.67 -25.16
CA ALA A 814 6.20 -6.18 -23.80
C ALA A 814 6.41 -7.72 -23.72
N ASP A 815 6.74 -8.37 -24.84
CA ASP A 815 7.08 -9.80 -24.87
C ASP A 815 8.47 -10.04 -24.28
N ARG A 816 8.54 -10.58 -23.05
CA ARG A 816 9.79 -10.89 -22.35
C ARG A 816 10.69 -11.90 -23.07
N ASN A 817 10.17 -12.62 -24.07
CA ASN A 817 10.98 -13.55 -24.86
C ASN A 817 11.64 -12.86 -26.07
N SER A 818 11.29 -11.61 -26.35
CA SER A 818 11.88 -10.83 -27.44
C SER A 818 13.22 -10.22 -27.02
N PRO A 819 14.23 -10.20 -27.91
CA PRO A 819 15.45 -9.43 -27.67
C PRO A 819 15.20 -7.91 -27.59
N ASP A 820 14.08 -7.43 -28.13
CA ASP A 820 13.66 -6.02 -28.09
C ASP A 820 12.72 -5.72 -26.91
N TYR A 821 12.60 -6.64 -25.95
CA TYR A 821 11.80 -6.44 -24.75
C TYR A 821 12.21 -5.17 -24.01
N SER A 822 11.20 -4.40 -23.60
CA SER A 822 11.38 -3.32 -22.63
C SER A 822 10.14 -3.21 -21.78
N SER A 823 10.31 -3.25 -20.45
CA SER A 823 9.22 -2.98 -19.51
C SER A 823 8.64 -1.56 -19.67
N LEU A 824 9.37 -0.65 -20.32
CA LEU A 824 8.93 0.71 -20.63
C LEU A 824 8.14 0.85 -21.95
N ALA A 825 7.98 -0.23 -22.72
CA ALA A 825 7.30 -0.19 -24.01
C ALA A 825 5.80 0.15 -23.86
N LEU A 826 5.36 1.22 -24.53
CA LEU A 826 3.97 1.69 -24.51
C LEU A 826 3.25 1.49 -25.84
N TRP A 827 3.97 1.25 -26.94
CA TRP A 827 3.34 0.92 -28.21
C TRP A 827 4.27 0.18 -29.17
N HIS A 828 3.65 -0.56 -30.09
CA HIS A 828 4.29 -1.27 -31.18
C HIS A 828 3.47 -1.13 -32.47
N ALA A 829 4.09 -1.39 -33.61
CA ALA A 829 3.41 -1.42 -34.89
C ALA A 829 4.02 -2.51 -35.78
N ASP A 830 3.17 -3.45 -36.21
CA ASP A 830 3.52 -4.47 -37.19
C ASP A 830 2.96 -4.09 -38.56
N ALA A 831 3.88 -3.77 -39.48
CA ALA A 831 3.52 -3.37 -40.84
C ALA A 831 2.86 -4.51 -41.62
N GLN A 832 3.30 -5.76 -41.43
CA GLN A 832 2.82 -6.88 -42.24
C GLN A 832 1.33 -7.15 -42.01
N SER A 833 0.87 -7.15 -40.76
CA SER A 833 -0.54 -7.26 -40.40
C SER A 833 -1.29 -5.93 -40.49
N GLY A 834 -0.59 -4.79 -40.53
CA GLY A 834 -1.18 -3.47 -40.42
C GLY A 834 -1.78 -3.23 -39.03
N MET A 835 -1.13 -3.74 -37.98
CA MET A 835 -1.63 -3.65 -36.61
C MET A 835 -0.75 -2.69 -35.79
N ILE A 836 -1.38 -1.70 -35.17
CA ILE A 836 -0.74 -0.78 -34.23
C ILE A 836 -1.32 -1.04 -32.85
N GLU A 837 -0.46 -1.33 -31.87
CA GLU A 837 -0.85 -1.73 -30.52
C GLU A 837 -0.30 -0.73 -29.52
N LEU A 838 -1.10 -0.40 -28.50
CA LEU A 838 -0.74 0.49 -27.41
C LEU A 838 -1.07 -0.16 -26.07
N ARG A 839 -0.24 0.09 -25.07
CA ARG A 839 -0.39 -0.24 -23.65
C ARG A 839 -0.22 1.06 -22.88
N ILE A 840 -1.29 1.58 -22.30
CA ILE A 840 -1.35 2.93 -21.72
C ILE A 840 -1.63 2.81 -20.22
N PRO A 841 -0.76 3.33 -19.34
CA PRO A 841 -0.95 3.24 -17.90
C PRO A 841 -2.22 3.96 -17.46
N TRP A 842 -2.95 3.38 -16.50
CA TRP A 842 -4.10 4.05 -15.90
C TRP A 842 -3.74 5.43 -15.31
N GLY A 843 -2.59 5.52 -14.63
CA GLY A 843 -2.09 6.78 -14.07
C GLY A 843 -1.79 7.87 -15.10
N LEU A 844 -1.41 7.50 -16.33
CA LEU A 844 -1.14 8.46 -17.42
C LEU A 844 -2.43 9.07 -17.98
N LEU A 845 -3.55 8.38 -17.79
CA LEU A 845 -4.90 8.85 -18.12
C LEU A 845 -5.60 9.50 -16.91
N TYR A 846 -4.86 9.80 -15.84
CA TYR A 846 -5.37 10.38 -14.60
C TYR A 846 -6.56 9.59 -14.00
N PHE A 847 -6.52 8.26 -14.07
CA PHE A 847 -7.37 7.43 -13.23
C PHE A 847 -6.90 7.53 -11.78
N THR A 848 -7.85 7.71 -10.87
CA THR A 848 -7.59 7.75 -9.43
C THR A 848 -7.82 6.41 -8.77
N ASP A 849 -8.77 5.66 -9.32
CA ASP A 849 -9.01 4.25 -8.99
C ASP A 849 -9.70 3.56 -10.18
N PRO A 850 -8.95 2.86 -11.05
CA PRO A 850 -9.53 2.14 -12.19
C PRO A 850 -10.41 0.96 -11.73
N SER A 851 -10.19 0.41 -10.54
CA SER A 851 -10.98 -0.70 -9.98
C SER A 851 -12.43 -0.30 -9.67
N ALA A 852 -12.66 0.99 -9.36
CA ALA A 852 -13.96 1.56 -9.07
C ALA A 852 -14.49 2.51 -10.15
N LEU A 853 -13.85 2.55 -11.34
CA LEU A 853 -14.17 3.50 -12.42
C LEU A 853 -14.10 4.97 -11.96
N GLN A 854 -13.06 5.33 -11.19
CA GLN A 854 -12.83 6.70 -10.75
C GLN A 854 -11.67 7.36 -11.50
N VAL A 855 -11.89 8.60 -11.89
CA VAL A 855 -10.94 9.43 -12.64
C VAL A 855 -10.83 10.81 -12.00
N PHE A 856 -9.78 11.53 -12.38
CA PHE A 856 -9.59 12.92 -11.99
C PHE A 856 -10.80 13.78 -12.37
N GLY A 857 -11.27 14.52 -11.37
CA GLY A 857 -12.53 15.26 -11.33
C GLY A 857 -12.38 16.76 -11.12
N GLY A 858 -11.16 17.29 -11.23
CA GLY A 858 -10.79 18.64 -10.83
C GLY A 858 -10.02 18.70 -9.51
N THR A 859 -9.74 19.91 -9.02
CA THR A 859 -9.08 20.12 -7.73
C THR A 859 -9.93 20.98 -6.80
N ASP A 860 -9.79 20.78 -5.50
CA ASP A 860 -10.45 21.62 -4.50
C ASP A 860 -9.68 22.93 -4.25
N ALA A 861 -10.17 23.73 -3.30
CA ALA A 861 -9.54 24.99 -2.91
C ALA A 861 -8.15 24.85 -2.28
N LYS A 862 -7.70 23.63 -1.94
CA LYS A 862 -6.35 23.34 -1.44
C LYS A 862 -5.47 22.71 -2.53
N SER A 863 -5.98 22.60 -3.75
CA SER A 863 -5.35 21.90 -4.88
C SER A 863 -5.34 20.37 -4.70
N ASP A 864 -6.11 19.80 -3.79
CA ASP A 864 -6.23 18.35 -3.66
C ASP A 864 -7.07 17.79 -4.83
N PRO A 865 -6.64 16.71 -5.49
CA PRO A 865 -7.44 16.07 -6.53
C PRO A 865 -8.77 15.55 -5.99
N VAL A 866 -9.84 15.82 -6.73
CA VAL A 866 -11.18 15.27 -6.48
C VAL A 866 -11.44 14.16 -7.49
N SER A 867 -12.02 13.04 -7.06
CA SER A 867 -12.39 11.95 -7.95
C SER A 867 -13.83 12.09 -8.46
N ARG A 868 -14.08 11.66 -9.70
CA ARG A 868 -15.43 11.49 -10.27
C ARG A 868 -15.57 10.11 -10.90
N SER A 869 -16.79 9.59 -10.88
CA SER A 869 -17.12 8.34 -11.55
C SER A 869 -17.19 8.52 -13.06
N THR A 870 -16.56 7.63 -13.81
CA THR A 870 -16.67 7.57 -15.27
C THR A 870 -17.61 6.45 -15.72
N LYS A 871 -18.19 6.61 -16.92
CA LYS A 871 -18.91 5.55 -17.64
C LYS A 871 -17.96 4.67 -18.47
N GLY A 872 -16.68 5.05 -18.55
CA GLY A 872 -15.66 4.44 -19.39
C GLY A 872 -14.94 5.47 -20.25
N ILE A 873 -14.12 5.01 -21.19
CA ILE A 873 -13.29 5.85 -22.05
C ILE A 873 -13.91 5.92 -23.44
N SER A 874 -14.25 7.12 -23.91
CA SER A 874 -14.67 7.29 -25.31
C SER A 874 -13.44 7.39 -26.20
N ILE A 875 -13.48 6.67 -27.32
CA ILE A 875 -12.33 6.53 -28.23
C ILE A 875 -12.72 7.02 -29.62
N ALA A 876 -11.90 7.90 -30.19
CA ALA A 876 -11.91 8.24 -31.61
C ALA A 876 -10.49 8.17 -32.18
N ALA A 877 -10.33 7.70 -33.41
CA ALA A 877 -9.03 7.65 -34.07
C ALA A 877 -9.08 8.22 -35.49
N PHE A 878 -7.93 8.70 -35.96
CA PHE A 878 -7.76 9.44 -37.20
C PHE A 878 -6.52 8.95 -37.95
N ALA A 879 -6.66 8.63 -39.24
CA ALA A 879 -5.54 8.43 -40.14
C ALA A 879 -5.26 9.75 -40.89
N LEU A 880 -4.03 10.25 -40.77
CA LEU A 880 -3.60 11.54 -41.29
C LEU A 880 -2.59 11.33 -42.40
N GLN A 881 -2.84 11.92 -43.57
CA GLN A 881 -1.84 12.00 -44.62
C GLN A 881 -0.97 13.25 -44.40
N LEU A 882 0.34 13.04 -44.34
CA LEU A 882 1.33 14.11 -44.27
C LEU A 882 1.51 14.79 -45.64
N PRO A 883 1.77 16.11 -45.68
CA PRO A 883 2.06 16.81 -46.93
C PRO A 883 3.41 16.36 -47.50
N GLU A 884 3.55 16.37 -48.82
CA GLU A 884 4.84 16.11 -49.46
C GLU A 884 5.87 17.19 -49.07
N PRO A 885 7.17 16.85 -48.99
CA PRO A 885 8.23 17.80 -48.71
C PRO A 885 8.14 19.06 -49.60
N GLY A 886 8.00 20.24 -48.99
CA GLY A 886 7.89 21.53 -49.70
C GLY A 886 6.47 22.05 -49.92
N GLN A 887 5.41 21.28 -49.61
CA GLN A 887 4.03 21.76 -49.63
C GLN A 887 3.66 22.48 -48.32
N LYS A 888 3.08 23.69 -48.41
CA LYS A 888 2.63 24.49 -47.25
C LYS A 888 1.25 24.09 -46.67
N LYS A 889 0.65 22.97 -47.09
CA LYS A 889 -0.70 22.57 -46.63
C LYS A 889 -0.65 21.81 -45.31
N ALA A 890 -1.67 22.03 -44.48
CA ALA A 890 -1.90 21.33 -43.22
C ALA A 890 -2.20 19.83 -43.43
N ARG A 891 -2.00 19.03 -42.37
CA ARG A 891 -2.32 17.59 -42.33
C ARG A 891 -3.77 17.35 -42.73
N VAL A 892 -4.04 16.30 -43.51
CA VAL A 892 -5.39 15.99 -43.99
C VAL A 892 -5.89 14.69 -43.35
N VAL A 893 -7.03 14.76 -42.66
CA VAL A 893 -7.73 13.58 -42.14
C VAL A 893 -8.31 12.77 -43.31
N LYS A 894 -7.83 11.54 -43.49
CA LYS A 894 -8.26 10.63 -44.58
C LYS A 894 -9.22 9.54 -44.14
N ALA A 895 -9.20 9.18 -42.87
CA ALA A 895 -10.14 8.26 -42.28
C ALA A 895 -10.31 8.61 -40.81
N SER A 896 -11.49 8.36 -40.28
CA SER A 896 -11.72 8.40 -38.83
C SER A 896 -12.68 7.29 -38.41
N LEU A 897 -12.54 6.88 -37.15
CA LEU A 897 -13.51 6.06 -36.44
C LEU A 897 -13.84 6.80 -35.14
N PRO A 898 -15.09 7.25 -34.92
CA PRO A 898 -16.25 7.08 -35.80
C PRO A 898 -16.16 7.95 -37.08
N PRO A 899 -17.06 7.78 -38.07
CA PRO A 899 -16.96 8.45 -39.36
C PRO A 899 -17.13 9.98 -39.26
N LEU A 900 -16.19 10.72 -39.86
CA LEU A 900 -16.21 12.18 -39.93
C LEU A 900 -17.15 12.65 -41.04
N ARG A 901 -18.05 13.59 -40.74
CA ARG A 901 -18.91 14.24 -41.74
C ARG A 901 -18.84 15.75 -41.59
N GLU A 902 -18.46 16.45 -42.66
CA GLU A 902 -18.36 17.93 -42.68
C GLU A 902 -17.47 18.50 -41.55
N GLY A 903 -16.37 17.81 -41.21
CA GLY A 903 -15.46 18.25 -40.14
C GLY A 903 -15.96 18.00 -38.71
N VAL A 904 -17.13 17.36 -38.54
CA VAL A 904 -17.72 17.07 -37.22
C VAL A 904 -18.00 15.58 -37.08
N ILE A 905 -17.57 14.99 -35.97
CA ILE A 905 -18.05 13.67 -35.53
C ILE A 905 -19.37 13.90 -34.79
N ARG A 906 -20.47 13.60 -35.48
CA ARG A 906 -21.83 13.79 -34.94
C ARG A 906 -22.32 12.60 -34.12
N GLU A 907 -21.77 11.42 -34.40
CA GLU A 907 -22.03 10.19 -33.66
C GLU A 907 -21.29 10.26 -32.32
N THR A 908 -21.93 9.81 -31.25
CA THR A 908 -21.27 9.67 -29.95
C THR A 908 -20.16 8.62 -30.09
N PRO A 909 -18.88 8.95 -29.88
CA PRO A 909 -17.83 7.96 -29.94
C PRO A 909 -18.11 6.79 -29.00
N ALA A 910 -17.80 5.58 -29.45
CA ALA A 910 -17.97 4.36 -28.68
C ALA A 910 -17.16 4.42 -27.37
N VAL A 911 -17.76 3.91 -26.30
CA VAL A 911 -17.19 3.89 -24.96
C VAL A 911 -16.70 2.48 -24.64
N TYR A 912 -15.40 2.38 -24.33
CA TYR A 912 -14.83 1.21 -23.69
C TYR A 912 -15.10 1.29 -22.18
N THR A 913 -15.65 0.21 -21.61
CA THR A 913 -15.96 0.10 -20.19
C THR A 913 -15.63 -1.33 -19.75
N TRP A 914 -15.28 -1.49 -18.48
CA TRP A 914 -14.83 -2.76 -17.90
C TRP A 914 -15.58 -3.02 -16.59
N GLN A 915 -15.45 -4.24 -16.07
CA GLN A 915 -16.04 -4.62 -14.79
C GLN A 915 -15.22 -4.03 -13.65
N ARG A 916 -15.90 -3.52 -12.63
CA ARG A 916 -15.25 -3.16 -11.37
C ARG A 916 -14.65 -4.40 -10.72
N TRP A 917 -13.60 -4.20 -9.94
CA TRP A 917 -12.99 -5.29 -9.17
C TRP A 917 -12.67 -4.84 -7.74
N ASP A 918 -12.79 -5.79 -6.81
CA ASP A 918 -12.40 -5.63 -5.40
C ASP A 918 -11.33 -6.67 -5.01
N GLN A 919 -10.84 -7.42 -5.99
CA GLN A 919 -9.79 -8.44 -5.86
C GLN A 919 -8.92 -8.44 -7.11
N VAL A 920 -7.66 -8.83 -6.95
CA VAL A 920 -6.68 -8.94 -8.04
C VAL A 920 -6.26 -10.40 -8.18
N TRP A 921 -6.32 -10.93 -9.39
CA TRP A 921 -5.77 -12.24 -9.73
C TRP A 921 -4.48 -12.05 -10.54
N ALA A 922 -3.36 -12.05 -9.83
CA ALA A 922 -2.03 -11.89 -10.41
C ALA A 922 -1.14 -13.09 -10.08
N GLN A 923 -0.21 -13.38 -10.98
CA GLN A 923 0.85 -14.36 -10.78
C GLN A 923 2.23 -13.66 -10.79
N PRO A 924 3.18 -14.15 -9.97
CA PRO A 924 4.51 -13.55 -9.91
C PRO A 924 5.37 -13.97 -11.10
N TYR A 925 6.26 -13.08 -11.53
CA TYR A 925 7.35 -13.38 -12.46
C TYR A 925 8.66 -12.77 -11.96
N PHE A 926 9.79 -13.35 -12.35
CA PHE A 926 11.11 -12.79 -12.07
C PHE A 926 11.44 -11.70 -13.07
N LYS A 927 11.78 -10.50 -12.57
CA LYS A 927 12.37 -9.45 -13.41
C LYS A 927 13.78 -9.84 -13.81
N GLU A 928 14.33 -9.19 -14.84
CA GLU A 928 15.73 -9.42 -15.28
C GLU A 928 16.77 -9.27 -14.14
N SER A 929 16.46 -8.46 -13.13
CA SER A 929 17.31 -8.24 -11.95
C SER A 929 17.51 -9.48 -11.10
N TYR A 930 16.56 -10.43 -11.06
CA TYR A 930 16.69 -11.66 -10.28
C TYR A 930 17.87 -12.53 -10.76
N GLU A 931 17.93 -12.83 -12.06
CA GLU A 931 19.02 -13.66 -12.61
C GLU A 931 20.36 -12.91 -12.60
N ALA A 932 20.35 -11.58 -12.81
CA ALA A 932 21.55 -10.76 -12.73
C ALA A 932 22.15 -10.77 -11.30
N LEU A 933 21.31 -10.57 -10.27
CA LEU A 933 21.72 -10.63 -8.87
C LEU A 933 22.13 -12.03 -8.45
N LYS A 934 21.47 -13.08 -8.93
CA LYS A 934 21.86 -14.47 -8.68
C LYS A 934 23.29 -14.75 -9.08
N ALA A 935 23.70 -14.29 -10.26
CA ALA A 935 25.09 -14.38 -10.72
C ALA A 935 26.05 -13.53 -9.86
N ALA A 936 25.64 -12.30 -9.51
CA ALA A 936 26.44 -11.41 -8.69
C ALA A 936 26.66 -11.99 -7.27
N PHE A 937 25.61 -12.42 -6.59
CA PHE A 937 25.66 -12.99 -5.24
C PHE A 937 26.51 -14.25 -5.18
N GLN A 938 26.44 -15.11 -6.19
CA GLN A 938 27.31 -16.29 -6.26
C GLN A 938 28.79 -15.91 -6.23
N LYS A 939 29.18 -14.87 -6.99
CA LYS A 939 30.54 -14.34 -6.99
C LYS A 939 30.88 -13.68 -5.65
N MET A 940 29.93 -12.98 -5.04
CA MET A 940 30.12 -12.31 -3.76
C MET A 940 30.42 -13.29 -2.63
N VAL A 941 29.63 -14.36 -2.50
CA VAL A 941 29.78 -15.31 -1.39
C VAL A 941 31.05 -16.16 -1.53
N LYS A 942 31.49 -16.46 -2.77
CA LYS A 942 32.68 -17.28 -3.04
C LYS A 942 34.01 -16.53 -2.92
N THR A 943 34.04 -15.21 -3.08
CA THR A 943 35.29 -14.46 -3.10
C THR A 943 35.78 -14.20 -1.66
N PRO A 944 37.03 -14.59 -1.29
CA PRO A 944 37.54 -14.39 0.07
C PRO A 944 37.51 -12.93 0.51
N LEU A 945 37.09 -12.68 1.75
CA LEU A 945 37.13 -11.35 2.37
C LEU A 945 38.57 -10.97 2.72
N GLY A 946 38.99 -9.76 2.35
CA GLY A 946 40.33 -9.24 2.68
C GLY A 946 41.43 -9.52 1.64
N ALA A 947 41.12 -10.19 0.52
CA ALA A 947 42.00 -10.19 -0.65
C ALA A 947 41.98 -8.79 -1.28
N ARG A 948 42.98 -7.96 -0.97
CA ARG A 948 43.16 -6.67 -1.64
C ARG A 948 43.29 -6.93 -3.15
N ARG A 949 42.45 -6.29 -3.96
CA ARG A 949 42.74 -6.08 -5.38
C ARG A 949 43.65 -4.88 -5.52
#